data_AF-A0A9E0E853-F1
#
_entry.id   AF-A0A9E0E853-F1
#
_cell.length_a   1.000
_cell.length_b   1.000
_cell.length_c   1.000
_cell.angle_alpha   90.00
_cell.angle_beta   90.00
_cell.angle_gamma   90.00
#
_symmetry.space_group_name_H-M   'P 1'
#
loop_
_entity.id
_entity.type
_entity.pdbx_description
1 polymer ?
#
loop_
_entity_poly.entity_id
_entity_poly.type
_entity_poly.pdbx_seq_one_letter_code
_entity_poly.pdbx_strand_id
1 'polypeptide(L)'
;MRKIKLILLFCAVFLSILLLTGDKDRIQADDDDSNFTNLVVFARFAGETEFINDVYEGSSVRKITDNSYNAGSYSVGDYYRCVSDNKLRMRSVYLYDNGGSIVLSHPRGYYAEYSDINTIGYKDASERASRMYELRQEWSEAVNNAISSGNKISDYNNTVYYDYGVLDKDNNGTIDSITIIYKNNGAGNISVSWSSPLWNYTDYVNNISVNTGKKTINSYKYVQITNSYCKPDGDTNGYLFKDGDDQVFVSIATAVHEMGHIMGLKDLYNSKNASPVYFMSVMAKHISPVPQFMSLKEKEVLGWADENDIKTILSEGEYSLKALGTSGTDNITGYKMDIPEKGKTLYLEYRNFEDNGNKYDSQYKHMFKINGNRVDKIPLKSGLVCYLIDSDTKFPSNMYFSSPKWNYEVLGGQYNTKADAALGIGEDIWIYGDIYISVNSIENNILTFEIKGGIPEHIHSGGVATCISRAVCEVCHEEYGELNKDNHKLQHVEAKAATVTQEGNIEYYYCSLCLKYFADSNASKQIDKDSVVTSKLAPEIIAGDKCIIDKNSDKAITFKSNAAFSDFVKVELDGRELVKDKDYTVKAGSIIVTLNPDLIKKLSTGEHVIGIASSSGTASAHFTVKEPETESIKETETETESIKESETETISKIESETTSQYTFDENETNASSINTGDRNHGKLWLVIAIIALAGCIAATVMYVVSKRK
;
A
#
# COMPACT_ATOMS: atom_id res chain seq x y z
N MET A 1 -21.59 61.13 -19.80
CA MET A 1 -21.97 60.59 -18.47
C MET A 1 -22.47 59.13 -18.49
N ARG A 2 -23.67 58.80 -19.02
CA ARG A 2 -24.30 57.46 -18.82
C ARG A 2 -23.40 56.25 -19.22
N LYS A 3 -22.69 56.31 -20.36
CA LYS A 3 -21.71 55.28 -20.77
C LYS A 3 -20.51 55.15 -19.81
N ILE A 4 -20.01 56.25 -19.25
CA ILE A 4 -18.87 56.26 -18.32
C ILE A 4 -19.24 55.58 -16.99
N LYS A 5 -20.45 55.83 -16.47
CA LYS A 5 -20.95 55.10 -15.29
C LYS A 5 -21.09 53.59 -15.57
N LEU A 6 -21.47 53.19 -16.78
CA LEU A 6 -21.56 51.78 -17.14
C LEU A 6 -20.18 51.11 -17.21
N ILE A 7 -19.17 51.78 -17.79
CA ILE A 7 -17.78 51.29 -17.82
C ILE A 7 -17.21 51.18 -16.40
N LEU A 8 -17.37 52.21 -15.56
CA LEU A 8 -16.92 52.16 -14.16
C LEU A 8 -17.60 51.06 -13.36
N LEU A 9 -18.90 50.82 -13.57
CA LEU A 9 -19.62 49.71 -12.94
C LEU A 9 -19.08 48.35 -13.43
N PHE A 10 -18.81 48.22 -14.73
CA PHE A 10 -18.25 46.99 -15.30
C PHE A 10 -16.83 46.74 -14.76
N CYS A 11 -15.98 47.75 -14.71
CA CYS A 11 -14.65 47.66 -14.10
C CYS A 11 -14.72 47.32 -12.61
N ALA A 12 -15.64 47.92 -11.83
CA ALA A 12 -15.81 47.59 -10.42
C ALA A 12 -16.27 46.14 -10.22
N VAL A 13 -17.24 45.67 -11.01
CA VAL A 13 -17.69 44.26 -11.00
C VAL A 13 -16.55 43.32 -11.41
N PHE A 14 -15.80 43.64 -12.45
CA PHE A 14 -14.65 42.84 -12.90
C PHE A 14 -13.52 42.81 -11.87
N LEU A 15 -13.27 43.92 -11.14
CA LEU A 15 -12.32 43.96 -10.02
C LEU A 15 -12.80 43.11 -8.84
N SER A 16 -14.10 43.15 -8.50
CA SER A 16 -14.64 42.28 -7.45
C SER A 16 -14.65 40.80 -7.86
N ILE A 17 -14.80 40.48 -9.15
CA ILE A 17 -14.65 39.11 -9.66
C ILE A 17 -13.17 38.70 -9.59
N LEU A 18 -12.22 39.55 -9.98
CA LEU A 18 -10.78 39.29 -9.84
C LEU A 18 -10.32 39.14 -8.39
N LEU A 19 -10.96 39.83 -7.44
CA LEU A 19 -10.74 39.65 -6.00
C LEU A 19 -11.37 38.34 -5.48
N LEU A 20 -12.48 37.88 -6.06
CA LEU A 20 -13.11 36.58 -5.75
C LEU A 20 -12.40 35.40 -6.43
N THR A 21 -11.69 35.62 -7.54
CA THR A 21 -10.76 34.64 -8.16
C THR A 21 -9.31 34.89 -7.74
N GLY A 22 -9.09 35.66 -6.66
CA GLY A 22 -7.78 35.94 -6.06
C GLY A 22 -7.38 34.94 -4.97
N ASP A 23 -8.34 34.26 -4.36
CA ASP A 23 -8.11 33.08 -3.52
C ASP A 23 -7.70 31.89 -4.41
N LYS A 24 -6.40 31.77 -4.69
CA LYS A 24 -5.82 30.46 -4.99
C LYS A 24 -5.70 29.66 -3.69
N ASP A 25 -5.96 28.36 -3.81
CA ASP A 25 -5.56 27.33 -2.85
C ASP A 25 -6.13 27.45 -1.42
N ARG A 26 -7.39 27.90 -1.30
CA ARG A 26 -8.22 27.58 -0.13
C ARG A 26 -8.71 26.14 -0.21
N ILE A 27 -7.90 25.22 0.29
CA ILE A 27 -8.27 23.81 0.50
C ILE A 27 -9.41 23.76 1.54
N GLN A 28 -10.61 23.33 1.17
CA GLN A 28 -11.68 23.06 2.13
C GLN A 28 -11.38 21.75 2.89
N ALA A 29 -12.04 21.51 4.02
CA ALA A 29 -11.83 20.26 4.78
C ALA A 29 -12.16 19.00 3.94
N ASP A 30 -13.05 19.12 2.96
CA ASP A 30 -13.42 18.05 2.02
C ASP A 30 -12.45 17.91 0.81
N ASP A 31 -11.56 18.88 0.59
CA ASP A 31 -10.54 18.88 -0.47
C ASP A 31 -9.18 18.28 0.01
N ASP A 32 -9.15 17.65 1.19
CA ASP A 32 -7.93 17.19 1.85
C ASP A 32 -7.39 15.86 1.29
N ASP A 33 -6.35 15.91 0.47
CA ASP A 33 -5.68 14.72 -0.11
C ASP A 33 -4.81 13.93 0.87
N SER A 34 -4.63 14.40 2.11
CA SER A 34 -3.73 13.79 3.10
C SER A 34 -4.24 12.44 3.62
N ASN A 35 -3.30 11.50 3.80
CA ASN A 35 -3.52 10.19 4.41
C ASN A 35 -2.72 9.99 5.72
N PHE A 36 -2.23 11.08 6.31
CA PHE A 36 -1.57 11.10 7.62
C PHE A 36 -1.69 12.50 8.24
N THR A 37 -2.01 12.57 9.53
CA THR A 37 -2.20 13.85 10.24
C THR A 37 -1.20 14.04 11.36
N ASN A 38 -0.64 15.24 11.47
CA ASN A 38 0.22 15.64 12.58
C ASN A 38 -0.46 16.71 13.44
N LEU A 39 -0.87 16.35 14.66
CA LEU A 39 -1.47 17.27 15.61
C LEU A 39 -0.39 18.15 16.25
N VAL A 40 -0.28 19.39 15.81
CA VAL A 40 0.63 20.38 16.41
C VAL A 40 -0.04 21.05 17.60
N VAL A 41 0.62 21.01 18.76
CA VAL A 41 0.19 21.69 19.99
C VAL A 41 1.30 22.62 20.44
N PHE A 42 0.98 23.90 20.63
CA PHE A 42 1.91 24.86 21.22
C PHE A 42 1.79 24.85 22.74
N ALA A 43 2.92 24.84 23.45
CA ALA A 43 2.96 24.76 24.91
C ALA A 43 3.93 25.78 25.52
N ARG A 44 3.57 26.34 26.68
CA ARG A 44 4.42 27.24 27.48
C ARG A 44 4.39 26.88 28.96
N PHE A 45 5.45 27.22 29.68
CA PHE A 45 5.60 26.85 31.08
C PHE A 45 4.93 27.86 32.02
N ALA A 46 4.68 27.47 33.27
CA ALA A 46 4.08 28.37 34.25
C ALA A 46 4.89 29.66 34.43
N GLY A 47 4.19 30.80 34.41
CA GLY A 47 4.79 32.14 34.46
C GLY A 47 5.28 32.68 33.11
N GLU A 48 5.33 31.89 32.05
CA GLU A 48 5.68 32.39 30.71
C GLU A 48 4.50 33.08 30.03
N THR A 49 4.80 34.19 29.35
CA THR A 49 3.83 34.87 28.47
C THR A 49 3.45 34.00 27.28
N GLU A 50 2.29 34.28 26.67
CA GLU A 50 1.91 33.72 25.37
C GLU A 50 3.00 33.98 24.31
N PHE A 51 3.06 33.15 23.26
CA PHE A 51 4.09 33.25 22.20
C PHE A 51 3.62 32.91 20.79
N ILE A 52 2.48 32.22 20.60
CA ILE A 52 2.08 31.77 19.25
C ILE A 52 1.78 32.92 18.28
N ASN A 53 1.57 34.12 18.81
CA ASN A 53 1.32 35.36 18.09
C ASN A 53 2.54 36.31 18.10
N ASP A 54 3.68 35.95 18.70
CA ASP A 54 4.92 36.73 18.63
C ASP A 54 5.38 36.80 17.17
N VAL A 55 5.83 37.98 16.71
CA VAL A 55 6.10 38.26 15.29
C VAL A 55 7.59 38.38 15.03
N TYR A 56 8.09 37.58 14.09
CA TYR A 56 9.45 37.61 13.57
C TYR A 56 9.40 37.75 12.05
N GLU A 57 10.17 38.69 11.47
CA GLU A 57 10.18 38.96 10.02
C GLU A 57 8.78 39.17 9.40
N GLY A 58 7.88 39.82 10.14
CA GLY A 58 6.48 40.05 9.75
C GLY A 58 5.54 38.84 9.89
N SER A 59 6.06 37.66 10.25
CA SER A 59 5.27 36.44 10.44
C SER A 59 5.09 36.09 11.92
N SER A 60 3.86 35.80 12.35
CA SER A 60 3.59 35.25 13.69
C SER A 60 4.14 33.83 13.83
N VAL A 61 4.63 33.42 15.00
CA VAL A 61 5.13 32.06 15.30
C VAL A 61 4.25 30.95 14.73
N ARG A 62 2.93 31.00 14.91
CA ARG A 62 1.99 30.01 14.34
C ARG A 62 2.05 29.88 12.81
N LYS A 63 2.28 30.97 12.07
CA LYS A 63 2.48 30.95 10.61
C LYS A 63 3.88 30.48 10.23
N ILE A 64 4.91 30.81 11.02
CA ILE A 64 6.27 30.28 10.82
C ILE A 64 6.27 28.75 10.96
N THR A 65 5.55 28.22 11.95
CA THR A 65 5.32 26.77 12.08
C THR A 65 4.52 26.20 10.91
N ASP A 66 3.44 26.84 10.49
CA ASP A 66 2.65 26.38 9.33
C ASP A 66 3.46 26.34 8.02
N ASN A 67 4.33 27.33 7.78
CA ASN A 67 5.28 27.28 6.67
C ASN A 67 6.27 26.11 6.83
N SER A 68 6.75 25.86 8.05
CA SER A 68 7.71 24.79 8.34
C SER A 68 7.12 23.38 8.22
N TYR A 69 5.82 23.19 8.44
CA TYR A 69 5.17 21.87 8.43
C TYR A 69 4.28 21.61 7.21
N ASN A 70 3.53 22.62 6.75
CA ASN A 70 2.60 22.54 5.62
C ASN A 70 3.14 23.30 4.39
N ALA A 71 3.18 24.63 4.47
CA ALA A 71 3.02 25.52 3.31
C ALA A 71 4.30 26.02 2.63
N GLY A 72 5.47 25.91 3.28
CA GLY A 72 6.74 26.37 2.74
C GLY A 72 7.25 25.47 1.60
N SER A 73 7.98 26.06 0.64
CA SER A 73 8.63 25.33 -0.48
C SER A 73 9.54 24.19 -0.03
N TYR A 74 9.98 24.23 1.24
CA TYR A 74 10.60 23.13 1.97
C TYR A 74 9.88 23.01 3.32
N SER A 75 8.98 22.04 3.45
CA SER A 75 8.25 21.76 4.70
C SER A 75 8.43 20.30 5.13
N VAL A 76 8.00 19.96 6.35
CA VAL A 76 7.98 18.56 6.83
C VAL A 76 7.03 17.71 5.98
N GLY A 77 5.83 18.22 5.68
CA GLY A 77 4.85 17.52 4.84
C GLY A 77 5.32 17.32 3.40
N ASP A 78 5.94 18.35 2.80
CA ASP A 78 6.52 18.26 1.45
C ASP A 78 7.72 17.29 1.40
N TYR A 79 8.60 17.27 2.42
CA TYR A 79 9.68 16.29 2.51
C TYR A 79 9.12 14.86 2.47
N TYR A 80 8.13 14.57 3.33
CA TYR A 80 7.56 13.23 3.43
C TYR A 80 6.75 12.82 2.20
N ARG A 81 6.09 13.78 1.54
CA ARG A 81 5.48 13.60 0.21
C ARG A 81 6.53 13.30 -0.86
N CYS A 82 7.72 13.87 -0.76
CA CYS A 82 8.79 13.71 -1.73
C CYS A 82 9.55 12.38 -1.56
N VAL A 83 10.01 12.02 -0.35
CA VAL A 83 10.76 10.75 -0.15
C VAL A 83 9.89 9.51 -0.38
N SER A 84 8.60 9.58 -0.04
CA SER A 84 7.67 8.45 -0.19
C SER A 84 7.14 8.26 -1.62
N ASP A 85 7.51 9.12 -2.57
CA ASP A 85 6.90 9.18 -3.91
C ASP A 85 5.37 9.31 -3.83
N ASN A 86 4.90 10.35 -3.13
CA ASN A 86 3.49 10.70 -2.92
C ASN A 86 2.63 9.63 -2.20
N LYS A 87 3.22 8.50 -1.75
CA LYS A 87 2.56 7.44 -0.98
C LYS A 87 2.12 7.94 0.42
N LEU A 88 2.94 8.75 1.09
CA LEU A 88 2.62 9.45 2.33
C LEU A 88 2.36 10.94 2.04
N ARG A 89 1.17 11.44 2.39
CA ARG A 89 0.77 12.85 2.23
C ARG A 89 0.29 13.35 3.59
N MET A 90 1.10 14.21 4.21
CA MET A 90 0.91 14.66 5.58
C MET A 90 0.24 16.04 5.64
N ARG A 91 -0.72 16.22 6.55
CA ARG A 91 -1.24 17.54 6.96
C ARG A 91 -0.95 17.79 8.43
N SER A 92 -0.42 18.96 8.77
CA SER A 92 -0.38 19.45 10.16
C SER A 92 -1.62 20.28 10.48
N VAL A 93 -2.30 19.92 11.57
CA VAL A 93 -3.47 20.61 12.14
C VAL A 93 -3.17 21.07 13.57
N TYR A 94 -3.86 22.11 14.03
CA TYR A 94 -3.49 22.83 15.26
C TYR A 94 -4.59 22.76 16.30
N LEU A 95 -4.23 22.33 17.52
CA LEU A 95 -5.06 22.53 18.72
C LEU A 95 -4.56 23.75 19.48
N TYR A 96 -5.48 24.68 19.74
CA TYR A 96 -5.27 25.83 20.62
C TYR A 96 -6.15 25.69 21.86
N ASP A 97 -5.66 26.14 23.01
CA ASP A 97 -6.49 26.25 24.20
C ASP A 97 -7.00 27.69 24.33
N ASN A 98 -8.30 27.89 24.15
CA ASN A 98 -8.97 29.20 24.16
C ASN A 98 -8.32 30.22 23.21
N GLY A 99 -7.72 29.74 22.10
CA GLY A 99 -6.99 30.54 21.11
C GLY A 99 -5.53 30.85 21.45
N GLY A 100 -4.98 30.28 22.53
CA GLY A 100 -3.57 30.37 22.95
C GLY A 100 -2.83 29.02 22.92
N SER A 101 -1.60 29.01 23.43
CA SER A 101 -0.87 27.77 23.73
C SER A 101 -1.33 27.16 25.06
N ILE A 102 -1.26 25.83 25.20
CA ILE A 102 -1.49 25.17 26.50
C ILE A 102 -0.45 25.63 27.54
N VAL A 103 -0.86 25.69 28.81
CA VAL A 103 -0.01 26.13 29.91
C VAL A 103 0.29 24.95 30.83
N LEU A 104 1.57 24.64 30.99
CA LEU A 104 2.06 23.59 31.89
C LEU A 104 2.12 24.11 33.33
N SER A 105 1.94 23.25 34.34
CA SER A 105 1.75 23.70 35.73
C SER A 105 3.06 24.10 36.42
N HIS A 106 4.20 23.55 35.98
CA HIS A 106 5.52 23.92 36.48
C HIS A 106 6.24 24.94 35.56
N PRO A 107 7.10 25.81 36.12
CA PRO A 107 7.96 26.72 35.36
C PRO A 107 9.12 25.96 34.70
N ARG A 108 9.61 26.45 33.55
CA ARG A 108 10.61 25.77 32.69
C ARG A 108 11.82 25.20 33.44
N GLY A 109 12.36 25.96 34.39
CA GLY A 109 13.54 25.59 35.17
C GLY A 109 13.39 24.26 35.92
N TYR A 110 12.17 23.87 36.31
CA TYR A 110 11.86 22.62 37.01
C TYR A 110 12.22 21.36 36.20
N TYR A 111 12.08 21.44 34.88
CA TYR A 111 12.41 20.38 33.92
C TYR A 111 13.82 20.51 33.35
N ALA A 112 14.62 21.45 33.83
CA ALA A 112 15.99 21.69 33.41
C ALA A 112 16.98 21.38 34.53
N GLU A 113 18.26 21.37 34.20
CA GLU A 113 19.34 20.98 35.11
C GLU A 113 19.54 22.00 36.24
N TYR A 114 19.76 21.52 37.46
CA TYR A 114 20.03 22.37 38.62
C TYR A 114 21.33 23.18 38.41
N SER A 115 21.30 24.44 38.80
CA SER A 115 22.50 25.28 38.90
C SER A 115 22.28 26.42 39.90
N ASP A 116 23.33 27.18 40.21
CA ASP A 116 23.24 28.39 41.04
C ASP A 116 22.28 29.45 40.47
N ILE A 117 21.98 29.37 39.16
CA ILE A 117 21.01 30.22 38.45
C ILE A 117 19.63 29.54 38.38
N ASN A 118 19.58 28.22 38.20
CA ASN A 118 18.36 27.41 38.15
C ASN A 118 18.21 26.53 39.40
N THR A 119 17.91 27.14 40.55
CA THR A 119 17.85 26.46 41.85
C THR A 119 16.66 25.51 42.03
N ILE A 120 15.71 25.51 41.08
CA ILE A 120 14.53 24.63 41.06
C ILE A 120 14.68 23.40 40.15
N GLY A 121 15.81 23.28 39.43
CA GLY A 121 16.05 22.20 38.48
C GLY A 121 16.34 20.84 39.11
N TYR A 122 16.36 19.80 38.28
CA TYR A 122 16.73 18.44 38.69
C TYR A 122 18.23 18.34 39.01
N LYS A 123 18.58 17.62 40.07
CA LYS A 123 19.95 17.50 40.59
C LYS A 123 20.65 16.21 40.17
N ASP A 124 19.90 15.18 39.81
CA ASP A 124 20.43 13.87 39.44
C ASP A 124 19.59 13.17 38.35
N ALA A 125 20.07 12.00 37.91
CA ALA A 125 19.45 11.22 36.85
C ALA A 125 18.09 10.61 37.22
N SER A 126 17.78 10.45 38.51
CA SER A 126 16.51 9.94 39.05
C SER A 126 15.46 11.04 39.09
N GLU A 127 15.78 12.21 39.67
CA GLU A 127 14.92 13.40 39.58
C GLU A 127 14.63 13.73 38.11
N ARG A 128 15.65 13.74 37.25
CA ARG A 128 15.52 13.93 35.79
C ARG A 128 14.53 12.94 35.15
N ALA A 129 14.61 11.66 35.51
CA ALA A 129 13.70 10.64 34.97
C ALA A 129 12.24 10.87 35.43
N SER A 130 12.04 11.32 36.67
CA SER A 130 10.73 11.75 37.18
C SER A 130 10.21 12.96 36.40
N ARG A 131 11.04 13.99 36.18
CA ARG A 131 10.69 15.18 35.37
C ARG A 131 10.29 14.84 33.93
N MET A 132 10.90 13.83 33.30
CA MET A 132 10.50 13.36 31.96
C MET A 132 9.15 12.63 31.94
N TYR A 133 8.71 12.07 33.07
CA TYR A 133 7.37 11.49 33.20
C TYR A 133 6.33 12.56 33.54
N GLU A 134 6.63 13.43 34.51
CA GLU A 134 5.80 14.56 34.91
C GLU A 134 5.48 15.49 33.73
N LEU A 135 6.49 15.88 32.94
CA LEU A 135 6.32 16.73 31.76
C LEU A 135 5.33 16.12 30.76
N ARG A 136 5.44 14.82 30.49
CA ARG A 136 4.53 14.06 29.61
C ARG A 136 3.10 14.03 30.14
N GLN A 137 2.93 13.81 31.45
CA GLN A 137 1.61 13.80 32.07
C GLN A 137 0.98 15.20 31.95
N GLU A 138 1.71 16.26 32.29
CA GLU A 138 1.16 17.63 32.29
C GLU A 138 0.76 18.13 30.90
N TRP A 139 1.58 17.94 29.84
CA TRP A 139 1.16 18.36 28.51
C TRP A 139 0.04 17.49 27.94
N SER A 140 -0.01 16.20 28.29
CA SER A 140 -1.12 15.30 27.89
C SER A 140 -2.42 15.68 28.60
N GLU A 141 -2.36 15.98 29.89
CA GLU A 141 -3.52 16.41 30.69
C GLU A 141 -4.03 17.77 30.21
N ALA A 142 -3.14 18.72 29.91
CA ALA A 142 -3.52 20.01 29.33
C ALA A 142 -4.17 19.86 27.95
N VAL A 143 -3.71 18.95 27.09
CA VAL A 143 -4.38 18.62 25.82
C VAL A 143 -5.77 18.00 26.07
N ASN A 144 -5.89 17.01 26.96
CA ASN A 144 -7.18 16.41 27.31
C ASN A 144 -8.16 17.44 27.86
N ASN A 145 -7.69 18.38 28.70
CA ASN A 145 -8.49 19.46 29.27
C ASN A 145 -8.92 20.47 28.18
N ALA A 146 -8.05 20.82 27.24
CA ALA A 146 -8.41 21.66 26.11
C ALA A 146 -9.49 21.01 25.23
N ILE A 147 -9.33 19.72 24.88
CA ILE A 147 -10.32 18.95 24.09
C ILE A 147 -11.64 18.83 24.86
N SER A 148 -11.59 18.48 26.15
CA SER A 148 -12.78 18.34 27.02
C SER A 148 -13.52 19.66 27.25
N SER A 149 -12.82 20.79 27.16
CA SER A 149 -13.40 22.14 27.22
C SER A 149 -14.09 22.56 25.92
N GLY A 150 -14.09 21.70 24.88
CA GLY A 150 -14.74 21.97 23.60
C GLY A 150 -13.92 22.81 22.63
N ASN A 151 -12.60 22.98 22.86
CA ASN A 151 -11.70 23.49 21.83
C ASN A 151 -11.73 22.55 20.61
N LYS A 152 -11.37 23.07 19.44
CA LYS A 152 -11.35 22.34 18.16
C LYS A 152 -9.96 22.33 17.55
N ILE A 153 -9.67 21.32 16.74
CA ILE A 153 -8.53 21.34 15.81
C ILE A 153 -8.85 22.19 14.58
N SER A 154 -7.82 22.88 14.08
CA SER A 154 -7.96 23.96 13.09
C SER A 154 -6.73 24.08 12.17
N ASP A 155 -6.83 24.93 11.16
CA ASP A 155 -5.67 25.53 10.50
C ASP A 155 -4.96 26.56 11.41
N TYR A 156 -3.77 27.01 11.01
CA TYR A 156 -2.89 27.83 11.85
C TYR A 156 -3.47 29.21 12.26
N ASN A 157 -4.55 29.65 11.62
CA ASN A 157 -5.17 30.96 11.79
C ASN A 157 -6.63 30.89 12.28
N ASN A 158 -7.20 29.69 12.45
CA ASN A 158 -8.61 29.44 12.82
C ASN A 158 -9.63 29.90 11.74
N THR A 159 -9.30 29.75 10.46
CA THR A 159 -10.27 29.94 9.35
C THR A 159 -10.93 28.65 8.88
N VAL A 160 -10.31 27.49 9.13
CA VAL A 160 -10.83 26.15 8.84
C VAL A 160 -10.77 25.30 10.10
N TYR A 161 -11.85 24.60 10.41
CA TYR A 161 -11.95 23.66 11.54
C TYR A 161 -12.18 22.24 11.03
N TYR A 162 -11.60 21.26 11.74
CA TYR A 162 -11.69 19.84 11.39
C TYR A 162 -12.35 19.04 12.52
N ASP A 163 -13.02 17.94 12.18
CA ASP A 163 -13.49 16.97 13.18
C ASP A 163 -12.33 16.09 13.66
N TYR A 164 -12.32 15.73 14.95
CA TYR A 164 -11.27 14.90 15.56
C TYR A 164 -11.04 13.54 14.89
N GLY A 165 -11.97 13.07 14.04
CA GLY A 165 -11.78 11.88 13.21
C GLY A 165 -10.67 12.00 12.16
N VAL A 166 -10.18 13.20 11.82
CA VAL A 166 -9.05 13.36 10.88
C VAL A 166 -7.69 13.03 11.50
N LEU A 167 -7.60 12.82 12.82
CA LEU A 167 -6.34 12.56 13.52
C LEU A 167 -5.83 11.11 13.39
N ASP A 168 -6.62 10.22 12.79
CA ASP A 168 -6.41 8.77 12.69
C ASP A 168 -6.79 8.36 11.26
N LYS A 169 -5.91 8.67 10.30
CA LYS A 169 -6.18 8.59 8.85
C LYS A 169 -6.13 7.16 8.31
N ASP A 170 -5.30 6.30 8.89
CA ASP A 170 -5.26 4.87 8.56
C ASP A 170 -6.38 4.06 9.26
N ASN A 171 -7.12 4.72 10.16
CA ASN A 171 -8.24 4.18 10.95
C ASN A 171 -7.82 3.10 11.99
N ASN A 172 -6.53 2.98 12.35
CA ASN A 172 -6.04 1.96 13.28
C ASN A 172 -6.52 2.13 14.75
N GLY A 173 -7.03 3.31 15.13
CA GLY A 173 -7.48 3.61 16.50
C GLY A 173 -6.52 4.49 17.31
N THR A 174 -5.46 4.98 16.67
CA THR A 174 -4.40 5.78 17.27
C THR A 174 -4.32 7.13 16.56
N ILE A 175 -3.91 8.18 17.27
CA ILE A 175 -3.55 9.46 16.65
C ILE A 175 -2.25 9.26 15.86
N ASP A 176 -2.31 9.50 14.55
CA ASP A 176 -1.23 9.34 13.55
C ASP A 176 0.11 9.92 14.05
N SER A 177 0.12 11.19 14.46
CA SER A 177 1.25 11.86 15.11
C SER A 177 0.82 13.07 15.95
N ILE A 178 1.62 13.41 16.95
CA ILE A 178 1.49 14.63 17.76
C ILE A 178 2.85 15.33 17.79
N THR A 179 2.88 16.65 17.57
CA THR A 179 4.08 17.48 17.74
C THR A 179 3.83 18.51 18.84
N ILE A 180 4.56 18.42 19.94
CA ILE A 180 4.55 19.41 21.03
C ILE A 180 5.66 20.43 20.78
N ILE A 181 5.27 21.68 20.53
CA ILE A 181 6.20 22.80 20.31
C ILE A 181 6.23 23.70 21.55
N TYR A 182 7.35 23.67 22.28
CA TYR A 182 7.54 24.58 23.41
C TYR A 182 7.91 25.99 22.96
N LYS A 183 7.50 26.99 23.75
CA LYS A 183 8.06 28.35 23.70
C LYS A 183 9.59 28.29 23.78
N ASN A 184 10.28 29.18 23.07
CA ASN A 184 11.73 29.27 23.06
C ASN A 184 12.28 29.84 24.39
N ASN A 185 13.47 29.40 24.83
CA ASN A 185 14.17 30.05 25.94
C ASN A 185 14.89 31.32 25.48
N GLY A 186 14.14 32.41 25.26
CA GLY A 186 14.70 33.69 24.82
C GLY A 186 15.72 34.32 25.79
N ALA A 187 15.74 33.91 27.06
CA ALA A 187 16.68 34.40 28.06
C ALA A 187 18.05 33.68 28.04
N GLY A 188 18.16 32.52 27.37
CA GLY A 188 19.40 31.73 27.26
C GLY A 188 19.99 31.20 28.59
N ASN A 189 19.35 31.49 29.72
CA ASN A 189 19.86 31.28 31.08
C ASN A 189 19.55 29.90 31.69
N ILE A 190 18.90 29.02 30.92
CA ILE A 190 18.55 27.65 31.32
C ILE A 190 19.21 26.72 30.32
N SER A 191 20.19 25.96 30.80
CA SER A 191 20.89 24.93 30.01
C SER A 191 19.98 23.73 29.79
N VAL A 192 20.02 23.18 28.58
CA VAL A 192 19.35 21.94 28.21
C VAL A 192 20.41 20.99 27.67
N SER A 193 20.82 20.05 28.52
CA SER A 193 21.84 19.03 28.23
C SER A 193 21.26 17.84 27.47
N TRP A 194 22.12 17.03 26.83
CA TRP A 194 21.63 15.82 26.13
C TRP A 194 20.88 14.89 27.08
N SER A 195 19.73 14.38 26.63
CA SER A 195 18.78 13.56 27.42
C SER A 195 18.14 14.28 28.62
N SER A 196 18.19 15.61 28.66
CA SER A 196 17.34 16.47 29.51
C SER A 196 15.85 16.37 29.10
N PRO A 197 14.87 16.55 30.01
CA PRO A 197 13.45 16.54 29.67
C PRO A 197 13.04 17.56 28.59
N LEU A 198 13.76 18.68 28.49
CA LEU A 198 13.52 19.74 27.50
C LEU A 198 14.30 19.57 26.19
N TRP A 199 15.02 18.46 26.01
CA TRP A 199 15.72 18.15 24.77
C TRP A 199 14.71 17.89 23.63
N ASN A 200 15.14 17.97 22.37
CA ASN A 200 14.31 17.59 21.22
C ASN A 200 14.42 16.07 21.01
N TYR A 201 13.30 15.35 21.03
CA TYR A 201 13.25 13.89 20.85
C TYR A 201 11.85 13.39 20.48
N THR A 202 11.78 12.13 20.07
CA THR A 202 10.55 11.36 19.83
C THR A 202 10.41 10.27 20.89
N ASP A 203 9.19 10.06 21.37
CA ASP A 203 8.89 9.12 22.46
C ASP A 203 7.41 8.71 22.42
N TYR A 204 7.01 7.84 23.34
CA TYR A 204 5.74 7.12 23.31
C TYR A 204 4.90 7.45 24.55
N VAL A 205 3.64 7.82 24.35
CA VAL A 205 2.70 8.13 25.43
C VAL A 205 1.26 7.86 24.99
N ASN A 206 0.49 7.17 25.83
CA ASN A 206 -0.92 6.82 25.60
C ASN A 206 -1.80 7.45 26.70
N ASN A 207 -1.71 8.78 26.78
CA ASN A 207 -2.38 9.59 27.81
C ASN A 207 -3.49 10.47 27.22
N ILE A 208 -3.41 10.85 25.94
CA ILE A 208 -4.46 11.63 25.29
C ILE A 208 -5.50 10.67 24.71
N SER A 209 -6.78 10.92 24.99
CA SER A 209 -7.89 10.09 24.53
C SER A 209 -9.00 10.98 23.98
N VAL A 210 -9.40 10.75 22.72
CA VAL A 210 -10.25 11.64 21.95
C VAL A 210 -11.45 10.88 21.41
N ASN A 211 -12.66 11.30 21.81
CA ASN A 211 -13.89 10.71 21.29
C ASN A 211 -14.29 11.41 19.98
N THR A 212 -14.21 10.67 18.87
CA THR A 212 -14.57 11.16 17.52
C THR A 212 -16.07 11.11 17.23
N GLY A 213 -16.91 10.79 18.22
CA GLY A 213 -18.33 10.49 18.08
C GLY A 213 -18.62 9.10 17.48
N LYS A 214 -17.69 8.52 16.71
CA LYS A 214 -17.77 7.17 16.14
C LYS A 214 -16.95 6.15 16.94
N LYS A 215 -15.73 6.52 17.33
CA LYS A 215 -14.79 5.72 18.14
C LYS A 215 -13.95 6.62 19.04
N THR A 216 -13.39 6.05 20.11
CA THR A 216 -12.29 6.68 20.84
C THR A 216 -10.98 6.36 20.13
N ILE A 217 -10.16 7.38 19.89
CA ILE A 217 -8.77 7.26 19.42
C ILE A 217 -7.83 7.74 20.52
N ASN A 218 -6.60 7.24 20.58
CA ASN A 218 -5.66 7.60 21.65
C ASN A 218 -4.28 7.97 21.11
N SER A 219 -3.48 8.72 21.86
CA SER A 219 -2.09 8.97 21.47
C SER A 219 -1.24 7.70 21.54
N TYR A 220 -0.17 7.63 20.75
CA TYR A 220 0.86 6.61 20.94
C TYR A 220 2.27 7.19 20.80
N LYS A 221 2.55 7.92 19.72
CA LYS A 221 3.86 8.55 19.45
C LYS A 221 3.73 10.06 19.49
N TYR A 222 4.77 10.75 19.94
CA TYR A 222 4.86 12.21 19.87
C TYR A 222 6.29 12.68 19.61
N VAL A 223 6.41 13.80 18.91
CA VAL A 223 7.63 14.60 18.72
C VAL A 223 7.61 15.76 19.72
N GLN A 224 8.73 16.03 20.38
CA GLN A 224 8.93 17.18 21.24
C GLN A 224 10.01 18.11 20.65
N ILE A 225 9.68 19.38 20.40
CA ILE A 225 10.60 20.37 19.80
C ILE A 225 10.53 21.71 20.52
N THR A 226 11.69 22.29 20.81
CA THR A 226 11.86 23.73 21.08
C THR A 226 12.52 24.39 19.87
N ASN A 227 11.76 25.22 19.15
CA ASN A 227 12.29 26.05 18.07
C ASN A 227 13.00 27.30 18.61
N SER A 228 13.89 27.89 17.83
CA SER A 228 14.51 29.20 18.12
C SER A 228 14.34 30.12 16.93
N TYR A 229 13.77 31.30 17.16
CA TYR A 229 13.41 32.26 16.10
C TYR A 229 14.45 33.38 15.93
N CYS A 230 15.25 33.65 16.95
CA CYS A 230 16.33 34.64 16.95
C CYS A 230 17.39 34.31 18.00
N LYS A 231 18.52 35.01 17.93
CA LYS A 231 19.53 35.15 19.00
C LYS A 231 18.99 35.98 20.19
N PRO A 232 19.68 35.98 21.35
CA PRO A 232 19.32 36.84 22.49
C PRO A 232 19.39 38.35 22.24
N ASP A 233 20.08 38.80 21.17
CA ASP A 233 20.12 40.21 20.73
C ASP A 233 19.00 40.58 19.75
N GLY A 234 18.16 39.61 19.35
CA GLY A 234 17.07 39.77 18.39
C GLY A 234 17.41 39.41 16.95
N ASP A 235 18.66 39.08 16.61
CA ASP A 235 19.03 38.71 15.24
C ASP A 235 18.44 37.36 14.82
N THR A 236 17.60 37.37 13.79
CA THR A 236 16.90 36.22 13.18
C THR A 236 17.77 35.47 12.17
N ASN A 237 18.90 36.04 11.73
CA ASN A 237 19.70 35.50 10.65
C ASN A 237 20.42 34.19 11.05
N GLY A 238 20.07 33.09 10.35
CA GLY A 238 20.55 31.74 10.64
C GLY A 238 19.61 30.92 11.54
N TYR A 239 18.55 31.54 12.06
CA TYR A 239 17.46 30.90 12.80
C TYR A 239 16.21 30.77 11.91
N LEU A 240 15.91 31.83 11.16
CA LEU A 240 14.84 31.90 10.17
C LEU A 240 15.39 31.97 8.75
N PHE A 241 14.56 31.47 7.83
CA PHE A 241 14.85 31.34 6.40
C PHE A 241 13.61 31.72 5.59
N LYS A 242 13.83 32.06 4.32
CA LYS A 242 12.81 32.45 3.34
C LYS A 242 12.89 31.61 2.08
N ASP A 243 11.76 31.22 1.51
CA ASP A 243 11.71 30.49 0.24
C ASP A 243 11.55 31.46 -0.96
N GLY A 244 11.15 30.94 -2.12
CA GLY A 244 10.93 31.76 -3.33
C GLY A 244 9.73 32.70 -3.24
N ASP A 245 8.78 32.43 -2.33
CA ASP A 245 7.54 33.17 -2.14
C ASP A 245 7.59 34.04 -0.86
N ASP A 246 8.80 34.36 -0.39
CA ASP A 246 9.08 35.14 0.83
C ASP A 246 8.55 34.52 2.14
N GLN A 247 8.09 33.25 2.12
CA GLN A 247 7.52 32.59 3.30
C GLN A 247 8.60 32.32 4.36
N VAL A 248 8.37 32.78 5.59
CA VAL A 248 9.32 32.65 6.70
C VAL A 248 9.12 31.32 7.44
N PHE A 249 10.18 30.51 7.58
CA PHE A 249 10.16 29.21 8.28
C PHE A 249 11.45 29.00 9.11
N VAL A 250 11.43 28.01 10.02
CA VAL A 250 12.61 27.57 10.81
C VAL A 250 13.33 26.40 10.12
N SER A 251 14.55 26.04 10.57
CA SER A 251 15.19 24.79 10.14
C SER A 251 14.27 23.58 10.38
N ILE A 252 13.91 22.87 9.32
CA ILE A 252 13.02 21.70 9.37
C ILE A 252 13.78 20.40 9.66
N ALA A 253 15.12 20.41 9.63
CA ALA A 253 15.95 19.22 9.64
C ALA A 253 15.72 18.30 10.86
N THR A 254 15.60 18.88 12.05
CA THR A 254 15.26 18.12 13.27
C THR A 254 13.81 17.65 13.25
N ALA A 255 12.86 18.48 12.80
CA ALA A 255 11.45 18.07 12.70
C ALA A 255 11.24 16.89 11.73
N VAL A 256 11.96 16.88 10.61
CA VAL A 256 11.97 15.75 9.67
C VAL A 256 12.58 14.49 10.29
N HIS A 257 13.72 14.62 10.98
CA HIS A 257 14.39 13.50 11.63
C HIS A 257 13.52 12.85 12.73
N GLU A 258 12.96 13.66 13.64
CA GLU A 258 12.08 13.17 14.70
C GLU A 258 10.82 12.48 14.13
N MET A 259 10.23 13.06 13.08
CA MET A 259 9.13 12.43 12.35
C MET A 259 9.56 11.10 11.68
N GLY A 260 10.84 10.88 11.42
CA GLY A 260 11.37 9.59 10.97
C GLY A 260 11.21 8.49 12.03
N HIS A 261 11.40 8.81 13.32
CA HIS A 261 11.10 7.91 14.43
C HIS A 261 9.59 7.66 14.59
N ILE A 262 8.73 8.63 14.27
CA ILE A 262 7.27 8.42 14.16
C ILE A 262 6.95 7.37 13.08
N MET A 263 7.63 7.41 11.93
CA MET A 263 7.49 6.37 10.90
C MET A 263 8.12 5.02 11.31
N GLY A 264 8.99 5.00 12.33
CA GLY A 264 9.60 3.79 12.90
C GLY A 264 11.10 3.65 12.66
N LEU A 265 11.71 4.59 11.92
CA LEU A 265 13.16 4.60 11.67
C LEU A 265 13.96 4.83 12.97
N LYS A 266 15.25 4.48 12.91
CA LYS A 266 16.16 4.50 14.06
C LYS A 266 17.47 5.18 13.73
N ASP A 267 18.18 5.60 14.76
CA ASP A 267 19.44 6.33 14.63
C ASP A 267 20.49 5.49 13.87
N LEU A 268 20.98 6.05 12.77
CA LEU A 268 22.11 5.52 11.98
C LEU A 268 23.45 6.12 12.45
N TYR A 269 23.45 6.69 13.65
CA TYR A 269 24.62 7.03 14.46
C TYR A 269 24.52 6.31 15.81
N ASN A 270 25.65 6.15 16.52
CA ASN A 270 25.67 5.46 17.81
C ASN A 270 25.51 6.40 19.02
N SER A 271 25.24 5.85 20.21
CA SER A 271 24.99 6.63 21.43
C SER A 271 26.03 7.73 21.69
N LYS A 272 27.31 7.36 21.58
CA LYS A 272 28.51 8.22 21.65
C LYS A 272 28.70 9.16 20.44
N ASN A 273 27.73 9.28 19.53
CA ASN A 273 27.62 10.15 18.34
C ASN A 273 28.31 9.75 17.01
N ALA A 274 29.13 8.70 16.94
CA ALA A 274 29.78 8.35 15.68
C ALA A 274 28.77 7.83 14.65
N SER A 275 28.89 8.26 13.39
CA SER A 275 28.07 7.78 12.29
C SER A 275 28.94 7.38 11.10
N PRO A 276 28.86 6.11 10.64
CA PRO A 276 29.49 5.67 9.40
C PRO A 276 28.66 6.02 8.16
N VAL A 277 27.48 6.64 8.32
CA VAL A 277 26.55 7.04 7.25
C VAL A 277 26.55 8.56 7.05
N TYR A 278 26.61 9.30 8.16
CA TYR A 278 26.70 10.76 8.24
C TYR A 278 25.75 11.50 7.27
N PHE A 279 26.24 12.18 6.22
CA PHE A 279 25.39 12.99 5.33
C PHE A 279 24.60 12.16 4.31
N MET A 280 24.73 10.83 4.27
CA MET A 280 24.00 10.00 3.30
C MET A 280 22.58 9.59 3.77
N SER A 281 22.19 9.93 5.01
CA SER A 281 20.80 9.79 5.49
C SER A 281 20.45 10.85 6.54
N VAL A 282 19.20 11.33 6.53
CA VAL A 282 18.66 12.22 7.56
C VAL A 282 18.67 11.58 8.96
N MET A 283 18.53 10.25 9.07
CA MET A 283 18.57 9.50 10.34
C MET A 283 20.01 9.25 10.85
N ALA A 284 21.02 9.65 10.08
CA ALA A 284 22.42 9.62 10.45
C ALA A 284 22.87 10.99 10.98
N LYS A 285 23.20 11.94 10.09
CA LYS A 285 23.40 13.36 10.43
C LYS A 285 22.80 14.25 9.36
N HIS A 286 21.78 15.00 9.73
CA HIS A 286 21.03 15.86 8.83
C HIS A 286 21.76 17.18 8.50
N ILE A 287 21.65 17.64 7.26
CA ILE A 287 21.99 19.01 6.86
C ILE A 287 20.96 19.99 7.43
N SER A 288 21.40 21.20 7.77
CA SER A 288 20.55 22.32 8.24
C SER A 288 20.72 23.51 7.29
N PRO A 289 19.67 24.27 6.95
CA PRO A 289 18.31 24.24 7.51
C PRO A 289 17.38 23.17 6.92
N VAL A 290 17.77 22.55 5.80
CA VAL A 290 16.98 21.52 5.11
C VAL A 290 17.79 20.25 4.98
N PRO A 291 17.22 19.08 5.38
CA PRO A 291 17.92 17.81 5.31
C PRO A 291 18.04 17.31 3.87
N GLN A 292 19.02 16.44 3.67
CA GLN A 292 19.07 15.49 2.57
C GLN A 292 17.97 14.41 2.72
N PHE A 293 17.77 13.57 1.71
CA PHE A 293 16.93 12.38 1.83
C PHE A 293 17.50 11.32 2.81
N MET A 294 16.58 10.52 3.36
CA MET A 294 16.82 9.16 3.84
C MET A 294 17.26 8.22 2.69
N SER A 295 17.96 7.14 3.02
CA SER A 295 18.40 6.14 2.05
C SER A 295 17.26 5.34 1.42
N LEU A 296 17.56 4.64 0.34
CA LEU A 296 16.69 3.65 -0.29
C LEU A 296 16.35 2.49 0.65
N LYS A 297 17.26 2.08 1.54
CA LYS A 297 16.98 1.06 2.57
C LYS A 297 15.92 1.55 3.56
N GLU A 298 15.98 2.81 3.98
CA GLU A 298 14.95 3.39 4.86
C GLU A 298 13.59 3.50 4.15
N LYS A 299 13.57 3.76 2.83
CA LYS A 299 12.35 3.71 2.02
C LYS A 299 11.78 2.31 1.87
N GLU A 300 12.61 1.29 1.62
CA GLU A 300 12.19 -0.12 1.50
C GLU A 300 11.42 -0.58 2.74
N VAL A 301 11.98 -0.32 3.92
CA VAL A 301 11.46 -0.89 5.18
C VAL A 301 10.20 -0.19 5.70
N LEU A 302 9.90 0.99 5.15
CA LEU A 302 8.64 1.72 5.28
C LEU A 302 7.61 1.37 4.20
N GLY A 303 7.94 0.51 3.23
CA GLY A 303 7.07 0.17 2.10
C GLY A 303 6.91 1.31 1.09
N TRP A 304 7.87 2.23 1.01
CA TRP A 304 7.87 3.34 0.05
C TRP A 304 8.68 3.08 -1.21
N ALA A 305 9.53 2.06 -1.16
CA ALA A 305 10.18 1.45 -2.32
C ALA A 305 9.92 -0.07 -2.27
N ASP A 306 9.64 -0.69 -3.41
CA ASP A 306 9.34 -2.13 -3.50
C ASP A 306 10.22 -2.86 -4.54
N GLU A 307 9.87 -4.10 -4.89
CA GLU A 307 10.57 -4.96 -5.87
C GLU A 307 10.65 -4.36 -7.29
N ASN A 308 9.90 -3.30 -7.60
CA ASN A 308 9.99 -2.55 -8.85
C ASN A 308 11.01 -1.40 -8.76
N ASP A 309 11.15 -0.78 -7.59
CA ASP A 309 12.13 0.27 -7.30
C ASP A 309 13.53 -0.30 -7.02
N ILE A 310 13.61 -1.48 -6.39
CA ILE A 310 14.86 -2.11 -5.91
C ILE A 310 14.99 -3.52 -6.48
N LYS A 311 15.97 -3.73 -7.37
CA LYS A 311 16.25 -5.05 -7.95
C LYS A 311 17.40 -5.77 -7.25
N THR A 312 17.32 -7.09 -7.17
CA THR A 312 18.39 -7.93 -6.64
C THR A 312 19.45 -8.17 -7.73
N ILE A 313 20.73 -7.98 -7.41
CA ILE A 313 21.85 -8.37 -8.27
C ILE A 313 22.10 -9.87 -8.10
N LEU A 314 22.17 -10.59 -9.21
CA LEU A 314 22.16 -12.06 -9.27
C LEU A 314 23.23 -12.64 -10.20
N SER A 315 24.00 -11.77 -10.86
CA SER A 315 25.17 -12.08 -11.67
C SER A 315 26.10 -10.87 -11.73
N GLU A 316 27.34 -11.09 -12.17
CA GLU A 316 28.17 -10.01 -12.71
C GLU A 316 27.47 -9.37 -13.93
N GLY A 317 27.77 -8.10 -14.22
CA GLY A 317 27.23 -7.40 -15.38
C GLY A 317 27.17 -5.88 -15.24
N GLU A 318 26.61 -5.24 -16.26
CA GLU A 318 26.29 -3.81 -16.27
C GLU A 318 24.82 -3.59 -15.88
N TYR A 319 24.59 -2.61 -15.01
CA TYR A 319 23.31 -2.30 -14.38
C TYR A 319 23.07 -0.79 -14.41
N SER A 320 21.81 -0.35 -14.38
CA SER A 320 21.46 1.08 -14.49
C SER A 320 20.31 1.46 -13.56
N LEU A 321 20.46 2.59 -12.86
CA LEU A 321 19.51 3.11 -11.89
C LEU A 321 19.30 4.62 -12.06
N LYS A 322 18.09 5.08 -11.73
CA LYS A 322 17.74 6.50 -11.70
C LYS A 322 18.15 7.14 -10.37
N ALA A 323 18.38 8.45 -10.39
CA ALA A 323 18.67 9.24 -9.20
C ALA A 323 17.51 9.16 -8.19
N LEU A 324 17.84 8.98 -6.92
CA LEU A 324 16.86 8.84 -5.84
C LEU A 324 15.96 10.10 -5.78
N GLY A 325 14.64 9.89 -5.82
CA GLY A 325 13.67 11.00 -5.82
C GLY A 325 13.33 11.57 -7.20
N THR A 326 13.63 10.85 -8.28
CA THR A 326 13.04 11.08 -9.61
C THR A 326 11.87 10.11 -9.85
N SER A 327 10.74 10.61 -10.33
CA SER A 327 9.52 9.82 -10.56
C SER A 327 9.27 9.54 -12.05
N GLY A 328 8.65 8.40 -12.35
CA GLY A 328 8.35 7.94 -13.71
C GLY A 328 7.99 6.46 -13.76
N THR A 329 7.68 5.94 -14.95
CA THR A 329 7.56 4.50 -15.20
C THR A 329 8.94 3.84 -15.32
N ASP A 330 9.02 2.54 -15.05
CA ASP A 330 10.24 1.71 -15.06
C ASP A 330 11.37 2.31 -14.21
N ASN A 331 11.12 2.35 -12.89
CA ASN A 331 11.76 3.28 -11.97
C ASN A 331 12.75 2.62 -11.00
N ILE A 332 13.65 1.77 -11.53
CA ILE A 332 14.77 1.21 -10.74
C ILE A 332 15.57 2.38 -10.16
N THR A 333 15.46 2.60 -8.85
CA THR A 333 16.18 3.66 -8.10
C THR A 333 17.32 3.10 -7.26
N GLY A 334 17.44 1.78 -7.19
CA GLY A 334 18.66 1.13 -6.77
C GLY A 334 18.66 -0.39 -6.88
N TYR A 335 19.71 -0.98 -6.34
CA TYR A 335 19.94 -2.41 -6.34
C TYR A 335 20.34 -2.90 -4.95
N LYS A 336 20.14 -4.20 -4.69
CA LYS A 336 20.63 -4.88 -3.48
C LYS A 336 21.27 -6.22 -3.81
N MET A 337 22.19 -6.68 -2.97
CA MET A 337 22.87 -7.97 -3.10
C MET A 337 23.29 -8.51 -1.74
N ASP A 338 22.95 -9.76 -1.43
CA ASP A 338 23.44 -10.39 -0.21
C ASP A 338 24.89 -10.88 -0.36
N ILE A 339 25.65 -10.76 0.73
CA ILE A 339 27.04 -11.20 0.87
C ILE A 339 27.09 -12.12 2.11
N PRO A 340 26.72 -13.41 1.96
CA PRO A 340 26.49 -14.32 3.10
C PRO A 340 27.73 -14.51 3.98
N GLU A 341 28.93 -14.51 3.42
CA GLU A 341 30.22 -14.62 4.12
C GLU A 341 30.46 -13.47 5.10
N LYS A 342 29.74 -12.35 4.91
CA LYS A 342 29.77 -11.16 5.75
C LYS A 342 28.55 -11.02 6.67
N GLY A 343 27.47 -11.76 6.41
CA GLY A 343 26.15 -11.48 7.01
C GLY A 343 25.64 -10.07 6.65
N LYS A 344 25.98 -9.58 5.46
CA LYS A 344 25.66 -8.22 4.98
C LYS A 344 24.85 -8.27 3.71
N THR A 345 23.88 -7.38 3.60
CA THR A 345 23.28 -6.99 2.31
C THR A 345 23.89 -5.66 1.87
N LEU A 346 24.47 -5.64 0.68
CA LEU A 346 24.86 -4.44 -0.05
C LEU A 346 23.62 -3.75 -0.62
N TYR A 347 23.52 -2.42 -0.50
CA TYR A 347 22.55 -1.60 -1.22
C TYR A 347 23.30 -0.53 -2.03
N LEU A 348 22.80 -0.24 -3.23
CA LEU A 348 23.37 0.66 -4.21
C LEU A 348 22.30 1.66 -4.65
N GLU A 349 22.52 2.96 -4.43
CA GLU A 349 21.59 4.02 -4.86
C GLU A 349 22.35 5.20 -5.49
N TYR A 350 21.76 5.86 -6.49
CA TYR A 350 22.36 7.03 -7.13
C TYR A 350 21.86 8.30 -6.44
N ARG A 351 22.78 9.02 -5.78
CA ARG A 351 22.50 10.34 -5.22
C ARG A 351 23.05 11.40 -6.14
N ASN A 352 22.16 12.13 -6.81
CA ASN A 352 22.50 13.37 -7.51
C ASN A 352 22.29 14.53 -6.53
N PHE A 353 23.34 15.33 -6.27
CA PHE A 353 23.30 16.52 -5.41
C PHE A 353 23.42 17.84 -6.20
N GLU A 354 23.33 17.83 -7.53
CA GLU A 354 23.30 19.04 -8.35
C GLU A 354 21.91 19.72 -8.35
N ASP A 355 21.70 20.73 -9.20
CA ASP A 355 20.44 21.50 -9.27
C ASP A 355 19.37 20.87 -10.17
N ASN A 356 19.74 19.90 -11.01
CA ASN A 356 18.84 19.10 -11.86
C ASN A 356 18.34 17.78 -11.20
N GLY A 357 18.71 17.56 -9.93
CA GLY A 357 18.27 16.41 -9.12
C GLY A 357 17.01 16.71 -8.30
N ASN A 358 16.91 16.12 -7.11
CA ASN A 358 15.81 16.38 -6.18
C ASN A 358 16.10 17.62 -5.31
N LYS A 359 15.11 18.48 -5.02
CA LYS A 359 15.35 19.70 -4.21
C LYS A 359 15.93 19.43 -2.80
N TYR A 360 15.66 18.26 -2.22
CA TYR A 360 16.20 17.83 -0.93
C TYR A 360 17.59 17.18 -1.04
N ASP A 361 17.85 16.38 -2.07
CA ASP A 361 19.21 15.99 -2.45
C ASP A 361 19.77 16.99 -3.45
N SER A 362 20.11 18.19 -2.96
CA SER A 362 20.80 19.19 -3.76
C SER A 362 21.64 20.09 -2.87
N GLN A 363 22.89 20.35 -3.26
CA GLN A 363 23.75 21.34 -2.63
C GLN A 363 23.24 22.78 -2.87
N TYR A 364 22.38 22.99 -3.87
CA TYR A 364 21.87 24.28 -4.29
C TYR A 364 20.45 24.54 -3.76
N LYS A 365 20.28 24.70 -2.44
CA LYS A 365 18.96 24.99 -1.84
C LYS A 365 18.34 26.27 -2.41
N HIS A 366 17.07 26.22 -2.83
CA HIS A 366 16.34 27.36 -3.39
C HIS A 366 15.66 28.17 -2.28
N MET A 367 16.49 28.74 -1.40
CA MET A 367 16.07 29.53 -0.24
C MET A 367 17.17 30.49 0.23
N PHE A 368 16.74 31.44 1.06
CA PHE A 368 17.52 32.58 1.50
C PHE A 368 17.55 32.67 3.03
N LYS A 369 18.65 33.19 3.55
CA LYS A 369 18.75 33.72 4.91
C LYS A 369 17.95 35.03 4.97
N ILE A 370 17.52 35.45 6.16
CA ILE A 370 16.76 36.72 6.33
C ILE A 370 17.49 37.93 5.74
N ASN A 371 18.82 37.96 5.78
CA ASN A 371 19.62 39.03 5.18
C ASN A 371 19.69 39.03 3.63
N GLY A 372 18.84 38.25 2.95
CA GLY A 372 18.71 38.19 1.49
C GLY A 372 19.76 37.34 0.76
N ASN A 373 20.79 36.85 1.45
CA ASN A 373 21.77 35.94 0.85
C ASN A 373 21.17 34.54 0.71
N ARG A 374 21.50 33.82 -0.37
CA ARG A 374 21.17 32.39 -0.50
C ARG A 374 21.76 31.62 0.68
N VAL A 375 21.10 30.54 1.10
CA VAL A 375 21.70 29.58 2.04
C VAL A 375 22.98 28.99 1.43
N ASP A 376 24.02 28.83 2.26
CA ASP A 376 25.33 28.38 1.78
C ASP A 376 25.26 26.93 1.29
N LYS A 377 25.93 26.63 0.17
CA LYS A 377 26.00 25.26 -0.31
C LYS A 377 26.91 24.41 0.58
N ILE A 378 26.48 23.20 0.90
CA ILE A 378 27.35 22.16 1.46
C ILE A 378 27.81 21.29 0.29
N PRO A 379 29.11 21.26 -0.07
CA PRO A 379 29.60 20.41 -1.13
C PRO A 379 29.38 18.94 -0.78
N LEU A 380 28.57 18.27 -1.61
CA LEU A 380 28.41 16.82 -1.63
C LEU A 380 28.74 16.33 -3.05
N LYS A 381 29.36 15.16 -3.15
CA LYS A 381 29.72 14.54 -4.42
C LYS A 381 28.55 13.70 -4.94
N SER A 382 28.09 14.03 -6.14
CA SER A 382 27.05 13.28 -6.86
C SER A 382 27.60 11.96 -7.42
N GLY A 383 26.86 10.85 -7.30
CA GLY A 383 27.31 9.54 -7.78
C GLY A 383 26.64 8.33 -7.11
N LEU A 384 27.17 7.14 -7.38
CA LEU A 384 26.71 5.87 -6.79
C LEU A 384 27.17 5.77 -5.34
N VAL A 385 26.25 5.58 -4.40
CA VAL A 385 26.54 5.38 -2.97
C VAL A 385 26.34 3.90 -2.62
N CYS A 386 27.37 3.29 -2.04
CA CYS A 386 27.38 1.89 -1.64
C CYS A 386 27.22 1.76 -0.12
N TYR A 387 26.23 1.00 0.32
CA TYR A 387 25.93 0.79 1.74
C TYR A 387 26.00 -0.69 2.12
N LEU A 388 26.54 -1.01 3.30
CA LEU A 388 26.42 -2.35 3.90
C LEU A 388 25.50 -2.29 5.11
N ILE A 389 24.44 -3.11 5.09
CA ILE A 389 23.51 -3.31 6.21
C ILE A 389 23.58 -4.78 6.64
N ASP A 390 23.47 -5.08 7.95
CA ASP A 390 23.32 -6.48 8.40
C ASP A 390 22.11 -7.13 7.71
N SER A 391 22.30 -8.34 7.15
CA SER A 391 21.22 -9.09 6.51
C SER A 391 20.03 -9.30 7.46
N ASP A 392 18.84 -9.48 6.89
CA ASP A 392 17.55 -9.59 7.60
C ASP A 392 17.15 -8.40 8.50
N THR A 393 17.97 -7.35 8.61
CA THR A 393 17.69 -6.20 9.47
C THR A 393 16.58 -5.31 8.88
N LYS A 394 15.36 -5.44 9.43
CA LYS A 394 14.21 -4.62 9.01
C LYS A 394 14.31 -3.15 9.43
N PHE A 395 14.69 -2.83 10.66
CA PHE A 395 14.85 -1.44 11.10
C PHE A 395 16.28 -1.23 11.62
N PRO A 396 17.23 -0.89 10.72
CA PRO A 396 18.63 -0.80 11.09
C PRO A 396 18.90 0.38 12.03
N SER A 397 19.85 0.19 12.94
CA SER A 397 20.28 1.21 13.89
C SER A 397 21.72 0.97 14.31
N ASN A 398 22.52 2.06 14.35
CA ASN A 398 23.87 2.02 14.87
C ASN A 398 23.95 2.30 16.37
N MET A 399 22.83 2.55 17.07
CA MET A 399 22.81 2.96 18.49
C MET A 399 23.74 2.12 19.39
N TYR A 400 23.72 0.80 19.21
CA TYR A 400 24.49 -0.19 19.97
C TYR A 400 25.69 -0.79 19.19
N PHE A 401 26.19 -0.10 18.17
CA PHE A 401 27.25 -0.57 17.27
C PHE A 401 28.46 0.39 17.23
N SER A 402 29.60 -0.12 16.78
CA SER A 402 30.90 0.58 16.78
C SER A 402 31.85 0.05 15.70
N SER A 403 32.78 0.88 15.25
CA SER A 403 33.78 0.47 14.25
C SER A 403 34.64 -0.70 14.76
N PRO A 404 34.88 -1.78 13.96
CA PRO A 404 34.52 -1.98 12.55
C PRO A 404 33.25 -2.85 12.35
N LYS A 405 32.38 -2.95 13.35
CA LYS A 405 31.12 -3.69 13.33
C LYS A 405 29.94 -2.74 13.39
N TRP A 406 29.66 -2.07 12.27
CA TRP A 406 28.47 -1.24 12.11
C TRP A 406 27.29 -2.09 11.67
N ASN A 407 26.07 -1.75 12.13
CA ASN A 407 24.86 -2.38 11.60
C ASN A 407 24.57 -1.86 10.19
N TYR A 408 24.72 -0.56 9.99
CA TYR A 408 24.54 0.16 8.73
C TYR A 408 25.78 1.05 8.50
N GLU A 409 26.49 0.92 7.38
CA GLU A 409 27.60 1.81 7.01
C GLU A 409 27.60 2.23 5.53
N VAL A 410 28.18 3.40 5.24
CA VAL A 410 28.53 3.85 3.88
C VAL A 410 29.97 3.46 3.58
N LEU A 411 30.21 2.82 2.44
CA LEU A 411 31.55 2.54 1.92
C LEU A 411 32.13 3.76 1.19
N GLY A 412 33.45 3.82 1.06
CA GLY A 412 34.14 4.92 0.38
C GLY A 412 34.16 6.24 1.17
N GLY A 413 34.71 7.28 0.52
CA GLY A 413 34.91 8.62 1.09
C GLY A 413 36.14 8.71 2.01
N GLN A 414 36.93 9.77 1.84
CA GLN A 414 38.06 10.14 2.69
C GLN A 414 37.60 10.93 3.93
N TYR A 415 36.46 11.62 3.85
CA TYR A 415 35.93 12.40 4.97
C TYR A 415 34.99 11.57 5.85
N ASN A 416 35.14 11.69 7.18
CA ASN A 416 34.20 11.15 8.16
C ASN A 416 32.74 11.64 7.97
N THR A 417 32.54 12.73 7.21
CA THR A 417 31.23 13.27 6.85
C THR A 417 30.53 12.52 5.72
N LYS A 418 31.23 11.60 5.03
CA LYS A 418 30.79 10.88 3.82
C LYS A 418 30.37 11.79 2.66
N ALA A 419 30.76 13.07 2.69
CA ALA A 419 30.45 14.05 1.66
C ALA A 419 31.05 13.71 0.27
N ASP A 420 32.11 12.90 0.25
CA ASP A 420 32.85 12.46 -0.93
C ASP A 420 32.71 10.94 -1.20
N ALA A 421 31.77 10.27 -0.53
CA ALA A 421 31.65 8.80 -0.58
C ALA A 421 31.06 8.23 -1.87
N ALA A 422 30.32 9.05 -2.64
CA ALA A 422 29.73 8.64 -3.90
C ALA A 422 30.78 8.43 -5.01
N LEU A 423 30.56 7.45 -5.89
CA LEU A 423 31.39 7.19 -7.07
C LEU A 423 30.86 7.92 -8.30
N GLY A 424 31.69 8.75 -8.91
CA GLY A 424 31.47 9.39 -10.20
C GLY A 424 32.03 8.57 -11.37
N ILE A 425 31.86 9.08 -12.59
CA ILE A 425 32.27 8.40 -13.83
C ILE A 425 33.77 8.05 -13.81
N GLY A 426 34.09 6.77 -14.02
CA GLY A 426 35.45 6.24 -14.06
C GLY A 426 36.08 5.99 -12.68
N GLU A 427 35.32 6.08 -11.59
CA GLU A 427 35.75 5.68 -10.25
C GLU A 427 35.19 4.32 -9.84
N ASP A 428 35.84 3.70 -8.86
CA ASP A 428 35.57 2.33 -8.42
C ASP A 428 35.63 2.13 -6.90
N ILE A 429 35.14 0.97 -6.45
CA ILE A 429 35.29 0.49 -5.08
C ILE A 429 35.33 -1.04 -4.99
N TRP A 430 36.17 -1.54 -4.09
CA TRP A 430 36.14 -2.94 -3.63
C TRP A 430 35.16 -3.08 -2.46
N ILE A 431 34.21 -4.01 -2.56
CA ILE A 431 33.17 -4.24 -1.55
C ILE A 431 33.62 -5.30 -0.55
N TYR A 432 33.86 -6.53 -1.02
CA TYR A 432 34.31 -7.67 -0.21
C TYR A 432 34.82 -8.82 -1.08
N GLY A 433 35.91 -9.47 -0.66
CA GLY A 433 36.54 -10.52 -1.45
C GLY A 433 36.95 -9.97 -2.82
N ASP A 434 36.52 -10.63 -3.89
CA ASP A 434 36.73 -10.17 -5.26
C ASP A 434 35.63 -9.23 -5.77
N ILE A 435 34.56 -8.96 -4.98
CA ILE A 435 33.43 -8.11 -5.39
C ILE A 435 33.89 -6.65 -5.57
N TYR A 436 33.75 -6.16 -6.79
CA TYR A 436 34.22 -4.86 -7.27
C TYR A 436 33.12 -4.15 -8.08
N ILE A 437 33.02 -2.83 -7.91
CA ILE A 437 32.05 -1.97 -8.61
C ILE A 437 32.77 -0.79 -9.25
N SER A 438 32.43 -0.45 -10.50
CA SER A 438 32.90 0.77 -11.19
C SER A 438 31.75 1.50 -11.90
N VAL A 439 31.77 2.83 -11.91
CA VAL A 439 30.72 3.65 -12.55
C VAL A 439 31.11 4.03 -13.98
N ASN A 440 30.29 3.61 -14.95
CA ASN A 440 30.58 3.71 -16.38
C ASN A 440 30.10 5.04 -16.99
N SER A 441 28.90 5.49 -16.62
CA SER A 441 28.32 6.74 -17.14
C SER A 441 27.26 7.34 -16.20
N ILE A 442 27.06 8.65 -16.29
CA ILE A 442 25.98 9.39 -15.63
C ILE A 442 25.37 10.35 -16.65
N GLU A 443 24.13 10.10 -17.08
CA GLU A 443 23.42 10.90 -18.08
C GLU A 443 21.94 11.06 -17.70
N ASN A 444 21.40 12.29 -17.76
CA ASN A 444 19.97 12.57 -17.60
C ASN A 444 19.31 11.96 -16.35
N ASN A 445 19.97 12.06 -15.18
CA ASN A 445 19.56 11.41 -13.91
C ASN A 445 19.55 9.87 -13.93
N ILE A 446 20.20 9.22 -14.90
CA ILE A 446 20.49 7.77 -14.90
C ILE A 446 21.99 7.58 -14.67
N LEU A 447 22.35 6.64 -13.80
CA LEU A 447 23.72 6.18 -13.58
C LEU A 447 23.82 4.72 -14.00
N THR A 448 24.87 4.40 -14.76
CA THR A 448 25.21 3.05 -15.21
C THR A 448 26.51 2.61 -14.54
N PHE A 449 26.52 1.41 -13.98
CA PHE A 449 27.68 0.83 -13.27
C PHE A 449 27.86 -0.63 -13.66
N GLU A 450 29.09 -1.12 -13.52
CA GLU A 450 29.44 -2.52 -13.67
C GLU A 450 29.75 -3.13 -12.29
N ILE A 451 29.35 -4.38 -12.07
CA ILE A 451 29.73 -5.17 -10.89
C ILE A 451 30.34 -6.51 -11.32
N LYS A 452 31.45 -6.89 -10.69
CA LYS A 452 32.27 -8.05 -11.03
C LYS A 452 32.83 -8.73 -9.78
N GLY A 453 33.20 -10.00 -9.92
CA GLY A 453 33.91 -10.81 -8.95
C GLY A 453 33.02 -11.38 -7.84
N GLY A 454 33.20 -12.66 -7.53
CA GLY A 454 32.68 -13.29 -6.32
C GLY A 454 31.16 -13.49 -6.22
N ILE A 455 30.36 -13.13 -7.23
CA ILE A 455 28.91 -13.34 -7.25
C ILE A 455 28.60 -14.79 -7.65
N PRO A 456 27.95 -15.61 -6.80
CA PRO A 456 27.54 -16.96 -7.18
C PRO A 456 26.48 -16.95 -8.28
N GLU A 457 26.52 -17.92 -9.19
CA GLU A 457 25.49 -18.08 -10.22
C GLU A 457 24.11 -18.31 -9.57
N HIS A 458 23.13 -17.46 -9.90
CA HIS A 458 21.80 -17.55 -9.33
C HIS A 458 21.05 -18.81 -9.77
N ILE A 459 20.90 -19.76 -8.84
CA ILE A 459 20.09 -20.95 -9.03
C ILE A 459 18.62 -20.59 -8.82
N HIS A 460 17.86 -20.53 -9.92
CA HIS A 460 16.42 -20.31 -9.87
C HIS A 460 15.68 -21.38 -9.05
N SER A 461 14.82 -20.93 -8.15
CA SER A 461 13.99 -21.77 -7.28
C SER A 461 12.58 -21.20 -7.08
N GLY A 462 11.66 -22.04 -6.64
CA GLY A 462 10.27 -21.67 -6.37
C GLY A 462 9.35 -21.67 -7.60
N GLY A 463 8.08 -21.33 -7.36
CA GLY A 463 7.05 -21.28 -8.40
C GLY A 463 6.60 -22.64 -8.94
N VAL A 464 5.61 -22.62 -9.84
CA VAL A 464 5.02 -23.82 -10.44
C VAL A 464 4.76 -23.61 -11.93
N ALA A 465 5.52 -24.29 -12.78
CA ALA A 465 5.25 -24.35 -14.21
C ALA A 465 3.91 -25.05 -14.50
N THR A 466 3.22 -24.62 -15.54
CA THR A 466 1.95 -25.18 -16.02
C THR A 466 2.05 -25.63 -17.47
N CYS A 467 0.98 -26.20 -18.02
CA CYS A 467 0.88 -26.55 -19.44
C CYS A 467 0.93 -25.35 -20.42
N ILE A 468 0.94 -24.10 -19.93
CA ILE A 468 1.05 -22.87 -20.76
C ILE A 468 2.07 -21.83 -20.28
N SER A 469 2.53 -21.89 -19.03
CA SER A 469 3.47 -20.91 -18.43
C SER A 469 4.64 -21.61 -17.76
N ARG A 470 5.83 -21.01 -17.81
CA ARG A 470 7.04 -21.56 -17.16
C ARG A 470 6.96 -21.37 -15.64
N ALA A 471 7.94 -21.89 -14.90
CA ALA A 471 8.04 -21.55 -13.48
C ALA A 471 8.54 -20.10 -13.36
N VAL A 472 7.96 -19.33 -12.44
CA VAL A 472 8.46 -17.98 -12.10
C VAL A 472 9.27 -18.11 -10.82
N CYS A 473 10.52 -17.67 -10.84
CA CYS A 473 11.40 -17.83 -9.68
C CYS A 473 10.99 -16.89 -8.53
N GLU A 474 10.93 -17.41 -7.30
CA GLU A 474 10.51 -16.66 -6.11
C GLU A 474 11.52 -15.61 -5.64
N VAL A 475 12.76 -15.61 -6.18
CA VAL A 475 13.86 -14.71 -5.80
C VAL A 475 14.10 -13.60 -6.83
N CYS A 476 13.86 -13.88 -8.12
CA CYS A 476 14.17 -12.95 -9.22
C CYS A 476 12.98 -12.61 -10.11
N HIS A 477 11.85 -13.31 -9.95
CA HIS A 477 10.59 -13.11 -10.67
C HIS A 477 10.65 -13.33 -12.21
N GLU A 478 11.74 -13.89 -12.72
CA GLU A 478 11.90 -14.28 -14.13
C GLU A 478 11.35 -15.70 -14.42
N GLU A 479 10.97 -15.93 -15.68
CA GLU A 479 10.50 -17.23 -16.17
C GLU A 479 11.65 -18.21 -16.47
N TYR A 480 11.62 -19.38 -15.82
CA TYR A 480 12.67 -20.40 -15.91
C TYR A 480 12.14 -21.85 -16.04
N GLY A 481 13.05 -22.78 -16.36
CA GLY A 481 12.72 -24.20 -16.57
C GLY A 481 11.95 -24.48 -17.86
N GLU A 482 11.33 -25.66 -17.96
CA GLU A 482 10.41 -26.01 -19.05
C GLU A 482 8.93 -25.86 -18.63
N LEU A 483 8.03 -25.81 -19.62
CA LEU A 483 6.58 -25.95 -19.37
C LEU A 483 6.28 -27.33 -18.80
N ASN A 484 5.57 -27.40 -17.68
CA ASN A 484 5.05 -28.66 -17.16
C ASN A 484 3.80 -29.05 -17.96
N LYS A 485 4.01 -29.82 -19.02
CA LYS A 485 2.98 -30.25 -19.98
C LYS A 485 1.81 -30.98 -19.32
N ASP A 486 2.05 -31.66 -18.20
CA ASP A 486 1.06 -32.49 -17.51
C ASP A 486 0.27 -31.71 -16.46
N ASN A 487 0.76 -30.53 -16.03
CA ASN A 487 0.08 -29.67 -15.06
C ASN A 487 -1.08 -28.89 -15.69
N HIS A 488 -2.24 -29.55 -15.73
CA HIS A 488 -3.49 -29.05 -16.25
C HIS A 488 -4.49 -28.68 -15.14
N LYS A 489 -5.02 -27.44 -15.17
CA LYS A 489 -6.17 -27.05 -14.34
C LYS A 489 -7.49 -27.56 -14.96
N LEU A 490 -7.76 -28.84 -14.78
CA LEU A 490 -8.93 -29.53 -15.30
C LEU A 490 -10.22 -29.11 -14.57
N GLN A 491 -11.32 -29.08 -15.34
CA GLN A 491 -12.70 -29.03 -14.88
C GLN A 491 -13.40 -30.29 -15.38
N HIS A 492 -13.99 -31.06 -14.47
CA HIS A 492 -14.75 -32.27 -14.80
C HIS A 492 -16.15 -31.90 -15.30
N VAL A 493 -16.64 -32.64 -16.30
CA VAL A 493 -18.01 -32.56 -16.82
C VAL A 493 -18.57 -33.98 -16.92
N GLU A 494 -19.59 -34.25 -16.11
CA GLU A 494 -20.30 -35.54 -16.08
C GLU A 494 -20.98 -35.84 -17.42
N ALA A 495 -21.09 -37.13 -17.76
CA ALA A 495 -21.83 -37.57 -18.93
C ALA A 495 -23.31 -37.19 -18.83
N LYS A 496 -23.87 -36.62 -19.90
CA LYS A 496 -25.29 -36.28 -20.01
C LYS A 496 -25.90 -36.97 -21.21
N ALA A 497 -26.95 -37.75 -20.98
CA ALA A 497 -27.70 -38.40 -22.06
C ALA A 497 -28.28 -37.37 -23.04
N ALA A 498 -28.15 -37.65 -24.35
CA ALA A 498 -28.81 -36.87 -25.39
C ALA A 498 -30.33 -37.08 -25.34
N THR A 499 -31.07 -36.11 -25.86
CA THR A 499 -32.54 -36.14 -25.93
C THR A 499 -33.01 -35.69 -27.32
N VAL A 500 -34.32 -35.77 -27.58
CA VAL A 500 -34.94 -35.25 -28.81
C VAL A 500 -35.00 -33.70 -28.89
N THR A 501 -34.44 -32.99 -27.90
CA THR A 501 -34.42 -31.51 -27.88
C THR A 501 -33.06 -30.89 -27.54
N GLN A 502 -32.21 -31.60 -26.79
CA GLN A 502 -30.88 -31.19 -26.37
C GLN A 502 -29.86 -32.27 -26.72
N GLU A 503 -28.69 -31.85 -27.21
CA GLU A 503 -27.52 -32.70 -27.32
C GLU A 503 -27.08 -33.17 -25.93
N GLY A 504 -26.44 -34.34 -25.91
CA GLY A 504 -25.77 -34.90 -24.75
C GLY A 504 -24.27 -34.71 -24.84
N ASN A 505 -23.55 -35.28 -23.87
CA ASN A 505 -22.12 -35.39 -23.89
C ASN A 505 -21.66 -36.68 -23.21
N ILE A 506 -20.52 -37.22 -23.63
CA ILE A 506 -19.77 -38.19 -22.81
C ILE A 506 -19.16 -37.49 -21.59
N GLU A 507 -18.65 -38.27 -20.63
CA GLU A 507 -17.84 -37.71 -19.55
C GLU A 507 -16.51 -37.18 -20.11
N TYR A 508 -16.08 -36.00 -19.67
CA TYR A 508 -14.79 -35.42 -20.07
C TYR A 508 -14.21 -34.47 -19.02
N TYR A 509 -12.94 -34.14 -19.21
CA TYR A 509 -12.20 -33.17 -18.40
C TYR A 509 -11.66 -32.07 -19.33
N TYR A 510 -11.91 -30.81 -18.99
CA TYR A 510 -11.54 -29.64 -19.80
C TYR A 510 -10.47 -28.82 -19.08
N CYS A 511 -9.32 -28.58 -19.72
CA CYS A 511 -8.29 -27.74 -19.12
C CYS A 511 -8.58 -26.25 -19.34
N SER A 512 -8.89 -25.56 -18.26
CA SER A 512 -9.16 -24.11 -18.24
C SER A 512 -7.97 -23.22 -18.63
N LEU A 513 -6.75 -23.78 -18.74
CA LEU A 513 -5.54 -23.06 -19.16
C LEU A 513 -5.30 -23.15 -20.67
N CYS A 514 -5.15 -24.37 -21.20
CA CYS A 514 -4.82 -24.60 -22.62
C CYS A 514 -6.04 -24.91 -23.51
N LEU A 515 -7.26 -24.82 -22.96
CA LEU A 515 -8.55 -24.99 -23.64
C LEU A 515 -8.75 -26.38 -24.30
N LYS A 516 -7.96 -27.38 -23.90
CA LYS A 516 -7.99 -28.76 -24.39
C LYS A 516 -8.99 -29.64 -23.62
N TYR A 517 -9.46 -30.68 -24.28
CA TYR A 517 -10.37 -31.69 -23.73
C TYR A 517 -9.62 -33.03 -23.54
N PHE A 518 -9.98 -33.77 -22.51
CA PHE A 518 -9.36 -35.03 -22.10
C PHE A 518 -10.42 -36.04 -21.65
N ALA A 519 -10.16 -37.33 -21.85
CA ALA A 519 -11.06 -38.42 -21.47
C ALA A 519 -10.90 -38.88 -20.02
N ASP A 520 -9.91 -38.35 -19.29
CA ASP A 520 -9.50 -38.82 -17.96
C ASP A 520 -9.01 -37.68 -17.06
N SER A 521 -9.13 -37.88 -15.75
CA SER A 521 -8.75 -36.92 -14.71
C SER A 521 -7.25 -36.65 -14.59
N ASN A 522 -6.41 -37.46 -15.26
CA ASN A 522 -4.96 -37.30 -15.28
C ASN A 522 -4.45 -36.64 -16.58
N ALA A 523 -5.36 -36.18 -17.45
CA ALA A 523 -5.05 -35.59 -18.76
C ALA A 523 -4.24 -36.50 -19.72
N SER A 524 -4.16 -37.80 -19.45
CA SER A 524 -3.30 -38.74 -20.19
C SER A 524 -3.80 -39.03 -21.61
N LYS A 525 -5.09 -38.82 -21.88
CA LYS A 525 -5.74 -39.03 -23.18
C LYS A 525 -6.49 -37.77 -23.62
N GLN A 526 -5.79 -36.89 -24.34
CA GLN A 526 -6.42 -35.76 -25.04
C GLN A 526 -7.45 -36.27 -26.06
N ILE A 527 -8.57 -35.57 -26.19
CA ILE A 527 -9.63 -35.80 -27.17
C ILE A 527 -10.05 -34.49 -27.83
N ASP A 528 -10.68 -34.58 -28.99
CA ASP A 528 -11.20 -33.40 -29.70
C ASP A 528 -12.56 -32.96 -29.12
N LYS A 529 -12.83 -31.65 -29.16
CA LYS A 529 -14.08 -31.06 -28.67
C LYS A 529 -15.31 -31.68 -29.32
N ASP A 530 -15.27 -31.92 -30.62
CA ASP A 530 -16.42 -32.46 -31.36
C ASP A 530 -16.64 -33.96 -31.03
N SER A 531 -15.65 -34.63 -30.43
CA SER A 531 -15.79 -35.99 -29.90
C SER A 531 -16.44 -36.06 -28.51
N VAL A 532 -16.63 -34.93 -27.80
CA VAL A 532 -17.36 -34.95 -26.51
C VAL A 532 -18.87 -34.81 -26.66
N VAL A 533 -19.36 -34.37 -27.83
CA VAL A 533 -20.78 -34.09 -28.07
C VAL A 533 -21.52 -35.33 -28.59
N THR A 534 -22.63 -35.66 -27.94
CA THR A 534 -23.55 -36.72 -28.38
C THR A 534 -24.75 -36.07 -29.06
N SER A 535 -24.91 -36.31 -30.37
CA SER A 535 -26.02 -35.75 -31.16
C SER A 535 -27.39 -36.05 -30.54
N LYS A 536 -28.34 -35.12 -30.76
CA LYS A 536 -29.76 -35.30 -30.40
C LYS A 536 -30.31 -36.63 -30.91
N LEU A 537 -31.22 -37.22 -30.15
CA LEU A 537 -31.94 -38.42 -30.57
C LEU A 537 -32.84 -38.12 -31.78
N ALA A 538 -33.10 -39.14 -32.60
CA ALA A 538 -34.07 -39.07 -33.68
C ALA A 538 -35.48 -38.81 -33.10
N PRO A 539 -36.29 -37.96 -33.73
CA PRO A 539 -37.61 -37.61 -33.20
C PRO A 539 -38.68 -38.62 -33.62
N GLU A 540 -39.76 -38.65 -32.85
CA GLU A 540 -40.91 -39.55 -33.04
C GLU A 540 -42.21 -38.75 -33.18
N ILE A 541 -43.26 -39.38 -33.72
CA ILE A 541 -44.62 -38.83 -33.73
C ILE A 541 -45.35 -39.29 -32.46
N ILE A 542 -45.60 -38.35 -31.55
CA ILE A 542 -46.24 -38.57 -30.25
C ILE A 542 -47.75 -38.29 -30.24
N ALA A 543 -48.33 -37.85 -31.36
CA ALA A 543 -49.76 -37.85 -31.60
C ALA A 543 -50.05 -37.85 -33.11
N GLY A 544 -51.10 -38.57 -33.54
CA GLY A 544 -51.54 -38.64 -34.93
C GLY A 544 -51.14 -39.93 -35.68
N ASP A 545 -50.24 -40.76 -35.14
CA ASP A 545 -49.97 -42.08 -35.76
C ASP A 545 -51.22 -42.98 -35.78
N LYS A 546 -51.35 -43.75 -36.86
CA LYS A 546 -52.44 -44.70 -37.17
C LYS A 546 -53.86 -44.11 -37.12
N CYS A 547 -53.99 -42.78 -37.23
CA CYS A 547 -55.31 -42.17 -37.32
C CYS A 547 -55.95 -42.45 -38.69
N ILE A 548 -57.28 -42.45 -38.73
CA ILE A 548 -58.08 -42.78 -39.92
C ILE A 548 -58.90 -41.54 -40.28
N ILE A 549 -58.95 -41.21 -41.57
CA ILE A 549 -59.73 -40.09 -42.09
C ILE A 549 -60.52 -40.50 -43.34
N ASP A 550 -61.80 -40.11 -43.37
CA ASP A 550 -62.64 -40.27 -44.55
C ASP A 550 -62.17 -39.32 -45.64
N LYS A 551 -61.95 -39.82 -46.86
CA LYS A 551 -61.42 -39.05 -48.00
C LYS A 551 -62.21 -37.79 -48.36
N ASN A 552 -63.51 -37.74 -48.01
CA ASN A 552 -64.38 -36.60 -48.25
C ASN A 552 -64.59 -35.70 -47.01
N SER A 553 -63.83 -35.89 -45.92
CA SER A 553 -63.97 -35.09 -44.70
C SER A 553 -63.48 -33.65 -44.87
N ASP A 554 -64.19 -32.70 -44.28
CA ASP A 554 -63.71 -31.31 -44.08
C ASP A 554 -62.82 -31.16 -42.83
N LYS A 555 -62.58 -32.24 -42.09
CA LYS A 555 -61.71 -32.26 -40.90
C LYS A 555 -60.25 -32.21 -41.32
N ALA A 556 -59.47 -31.35 -40.66
CA ALA A 556 -58.02 -31.35 -40.78
C ALA A 556 -57.40 -32.42 -39.85
N ILE A 557 -56.41 -33.14 -40.37
CA ILE A 557 -55.67 -34.16 -39.61
C ILE A 557 -54.39 -33.54 -39.04
N THR A 558 -53.98 -33.93 -37.82
CA THR A 558 -52.86 -33.27 -37.11
C THR A 558 -51.92 -34.29 -36.48
N PHE A 559 -50.62 -34.10 -36.73
CA PHE A 559 -49.53 -34.91 -36.24
C PHE A 559 -48.62 -34.05 -35.34
N LYS A 560 -48.09 -34.62 -34.26
CA LYS A 560 -47.19 -33.94 -33.32
C LYS A 560 -45.89 -34.71 -33.21
N SER A 561 -44.77 -34.12 -33.62
CA SER A 561 -43.44 -34.67 -33.34
C SER A 561 -42.88 -34.17 -32.01
N ASN A 562 -42.12 -35.00 -31.29
CA ASN A 562 -41.46 -34.64 -30.03
C ASN A 562 -40.21 -33.75 -30.18
N ALA A 563 -39.70 -33.55 -31.40
CA ALA A 563 -38.56 -32.66 -31.66
C ALA A 563 -38.81 -31.19 -31.24
N ALA A 564 -37.72 -30.47 -30.94
CA ALA A 564 -37.80 -29.03 -30.70
C ALA A 564 -38.13 -28.29 -32.01
N PHE A 565 -38.96 -27.24 -31.92
CA PHE A 565 -39.43 -26.51 -33.10
C PHE A 565 -38.31 -25.81 -33.88
N SER A 566 -37.18 -25.51 -33.23
CA SER A 566 -35.95 -24.99 -33.85
C SER A 566 -35.26 -25.98 -34.79
N ASP A 567 -35.51 -27.28 -34.63
CA ASP A 567 -34.90 -28.34 -35.43
C ASP A 567 -35.72 -28.69 -36.68
N PHE A 568 -36.93 -28.14 -36.84
CA PHE A 568 -37.84 -28.45 -37.95
C PHE A 568 -37.26 -28.06 -39.32
N VAL A 569 -37.22 -29.02 -40.24
CA VAL A 569 -36.75 -28.82 -41.62
C VAL A 569 -37.93 -28.77 -42.59
N LYS A 570 -38.75 -29.84 -42.66
CA LYS A 570 -39.85 -29.96 -43.63
C LYS A 570 -40.90 -31.01 -43.26
N VAL A 571 -41.98 -31.06 -44.04
CA VAL A 571 -42.97 -32.15 -44.01
C VAL A 571 -42.99 -32.84 -45.36
N GLU A 572 -43.05 -34.16 -45.33
CA GLU A 572 -43.17 -35.04 -46.48
C GLU A 572 -44.40 -35.93 -46.34
N LEU A 573 -44.99 -36.33 -47.46
CA LEU A 573 -46.12 -37.24 -47.55
C LEU A 573 -45.84 -38.25 -48.65
N ASP A 574 -45.80 -39.53 -48.32
CA ASP A 574 -45.44 -40.65 -49.21
C ASP A 574 -44.08 -40.43 -49.91
N GLY A 575 -43.12 -39.85 -49.18
CA GLY A 575 -41.80 -39.48 -49.69
C GLY A 575 -41.76 -38.21 -50.55
N ARG A 576 -42.88 -37.48 -50.69
CA ARG A 576 -42.96 -36.20 -51.41
C ARG A 576 -43.03 -35.02 -50.44
N GLU A 577 -42.10 -34.10 -50.57
CA GLU A 577 -42.11 -32.82 -49.85
C GLU A 577 -43.36 -31.97 -50.14
N LEU A 578 -43.98 -31.47 -49.07
CA LEU A 578 -45.21 -30.66 -49.11
C LEU A 578 -44.92 -29.16 -49.05
N VAL A 579 -45.79 -28.33 -49.64
CA VAL A 579 -45.64 -26.87 -49.58
C VAL A 579 -46.31 -26.32 -48.32
N LYS A 580 -45.52 -25.73 -47.42
CA LYS A 580 -46.02 -25.06 -46.21
C LYS A 580 -47.02 -23.95 -46.56
N ASP A 581 -48.02 -23.77 -45.68
CA ASP A 581 -49.11 -22.79 -45.73
C ASP A 581 -50.07 -22.94 -46.94
N LYS A 582 -49.86 -23.99 -47.75
CA LYS A 582 -50.75 -24.45 -48.83
C LYS A 582 -51.25 -25.88 -48.57
N ASP A 583 -50.32 -26.81 -48.38
CA ASP A 583 -50.58 -28.25 -48.22
C ASP A 583 -50.65 -28.65 -46.73
N TYR A 584 -49.94 -27.93 -45.86
CA TYR A 584 -50.00 -28.07 -44.39
C TYR A 584 -49.70 -26.76 -43.67
N THR A 585 -50.05 -26.65 -42.39
CA THR A 585 -49.60 -25.58 -41.47
C THR A 585 -48.81 -26.19 -40.31
N VAL A 586 -47.93 -25.42 -39.66
CA VAL A 586 -47.10 -25.90 -38.54
C VAL A 586 -47.01 -24.88 -37.40
N LYS A 587 -47.03 -25.36 -36.15
CA LYS A 587 -47.03 -24.55 -34.92
C LYS A 587 -45.98 -25.02 -33.92
N ALA A 588 -45.55 -24.11 -33.04
CA ALA A 588 -44.54 -24.32 -32.01
C ALA A 588 -45.13 -24.79 -30.66
N GLY A 589 -44.28 -25.41 -29.84
CA GLY A 589 -44.66 -26.11 -28.60
C GLY A 589 -44.69 -27.62 -28.80
N SER A 590 -43.52 -28.18 -29.17
CA SER A 590 -43.38 -29.34 -30.09
C SER A 590 -43.72 -28.97 -31.55
N ILE A 591 -43.27 -29.76 -32.52
CA ILE A 591 -43.62 -29.56 -33.94
C ILE A 591 -45.00 -30.14 -34.20
N ILE A 592 -46.02 -29.28 -34.27
CA ILE A 592 -47.41 -29.69 -34.55
C ILE A 592 -47.75 -29.35 -36.01
N VAL A 593 -47.93 -30.36 -36.85
CA VAL A 593 -48.23 -30.26 -38.29
C VAL A 593 -49.70 -30.62 -38.53
N THR A 594 -50.44 -29.74 -39.21
CA THR A 594 -51.83 -29.97 -39.59
C THR A 594 -51.94 -29.94 -41.12
N LEU A 595 -52.31 -31.07 -41.75
CA LEU A 595 -52.51 -31.11 -43.21
C LEU A 595 -53.81 -30.41 -43.59
N ASN A 596 -53.82 -29.75 -44.75
CA ASN A 596 -54.99 -29.09 -45.32
C ASN A 596 -56.00 -30.15 -45.82
N PRO A 597 -57.31 -30.10 -45.46
CA PRO A 597 -58.35 -30.97 -46.01
C PRO A 597 -58.36 -31.05 -47.55
N ASP A 598 -58.01 -29.97 -48.25
CA ASP A 598 -57.92 -29.96 -49.70
C ASP A 598 -56.74 -30.77 -50.26
N LEU A 599 -55.70 -31.06 -49.46
CA LEU A 599 -54.68 -32.06 -49.81
C LEU A 599 -55.25 -33.47 -49.64
N ILE A 600 -55.87 -33.73 -48.49
CA ILE A 600 -56.39 -35.05 -48.10
C ILE A 600 -57.41 -35.58 -49.13
N LYS A 601 -58.33 -34.73 -49.60
CA LYS A 601 -59.31 -35.04 -50.65
C LYS A 601 -58.71 -35.44 -52.00
N LYS A 602 -57.42 -35.15 -52.24
CA LYS A 602 -56.68 -35.50 -53.48
C LYS A 602 -55.84 -36.76 -53.35
N LEU A 603 -55.75 -37.35 -52.16
CA LEU A 603 -55.01 -38.59 -51.93
C LEU A 603 -55.77 -39.79 -52.49
N SER A 604 -55.04 -40.87 -52.74
CA SER A 604 -55.61 -42.20 -52.98
C SER A 604 -56.35 -42.70 -51.73
N THR A 605 -56.98 -43.86 -51.85
CA THR A 605 -57.46 -44.61 -50.69
C THR A 605 -56.47 -45.72 -50.35
N GLY A 606 -56.23 -45.88 -49.04
CA GLY A 606 -55.15 -46.72 -48.52
C GLY A 606 -54.44 -46.09 -47.33
N GLU A 607 -53.30 -46.68 -46.97
CA GLU A 607 -52.39 -46.15 -45.96
C GLU A 607 -51.40 -45.17 -46.59
N HIS A 608 -51.17 -44.06 -45.90
CA HIS A 608 -50.29 -42.95 -46.28
C HIS A 608 -49.30 -42.68 -45.16
N VAL A 609 -48.09 -42.24 -45.50
CA VAL A 609 -47.01 -41.99 -44.53
C VAL A 609 -46.63 -40.51 -44.54
N ILE A 610 -46.83 -39.83 -43.40
CA ILE A 610 -46.31 -38.47 -43.18
C ILE A 610 -44.95 -38.54 -42.49
N GLY A 611 -43.97 -37.81 -43.01
CA GLY A 611 -42.68 -37.57 -42.38
C GLY A 611 -42.57 -36.12 -41.92
N ILE A 612 -42.19 -35.90 -40.66
CA ILE A 612 -41.82 -34.58 -40.11
C ILE A 612 -40.30 -34.58 -39.93
N ALA A 613 -39.59 -34.03 -40.92
CA ALA A 613 -38.13 -33.99 -40.93
C ALA A 613 -37.60 -32.91 -39.99
N SER A 614 -36.66 -33.30 -39.13
CA SER A 614 -35.91 -32.41 -38.23
C SER A 614 -34.41 -32.63 -38.40
N SER A 615 -33.58 -31.74 -37.84
CA SER A 615 -32.11 -31.79 -37.91
C SER A 615 -31.49 -33.11 -37.42
N SER A 616 -32.12 -33.80 -36.47
CA SER A 616 -31.69 -35.11 -35.94
C SER A 616 -32.40 -36.33 -36.56
N GLY A 617 -33.26 -36.14 -37.56
CA GLY A 617 -33.98 -37.22 -38.25
C GLY A 617 -35.45 -36.93 -38.53
N THR A 618 -36.13 -37.86 -39.21
CA THR A 618 -37.53 -37.72 -39.62
C THR A 618 -38.47 -38.55 -38.75
N ALA A 619 -39.28 -37.85 -37.97
CA ALA A 619 -40.39 -38.46 -37.22
C ALA A 619 -41.48 -38.88 -38.22
N SER A 620 -41.77 -40.18 -38.33
CA SER A 620 -42.75 -40.69 -39.30
C SER A 620 -44.00 -41.24 -38.62
N ALA A 621 -45.15 -41.08 -39.27
CA ALA A 621 -46.43 -41.65 -38.85
C ALA A 621 -47.25 -42.14 -40.04
N HIS A 622 -48.04 -43.17 -39.81
CA HIS A 622 -48.97 -43.73 -40.78
C HIS A 622 -50.36 -43.14 -40.53
N PHE A 623 -51.16 -42.96 -41.58
CA PHE A 623 -52.59 -42.67 -41.45
C PHE A 623 -53.36 -43.27 -42.63
N THR A 624 -54.59 -43.74 -42.39
CA THR A 624 -55.40 -44.34 -43.45
C THR A 624 -56.37 -43.32 -44.01
N VAL A 625 -56.23 -42.99 -45.29
CA VAL A 625 -57.27 -42.29 -46.06
C VAL A 625 -58.24 -43.35 -46.58
N LYS A 626 -59.42 -43.42 -46.00
CA LYS A 626 -60.43 -44.41 -46.38
C LYS A 626 -61.47 -43.81 -47.34
N GLU A 627 -61.82 -44.57 -48.39
CA GLU A 627 -63.17 -44.50 -48.92
C GLU A 627 -64.08 -45.06 -47.80
N PRO A 628 -65.26 -44.48 -47.54
CA PRO A 628 -66.04 -44.77 -46.33
C PRO A 628 -66.66 -46.18 -46.37
N GLU A 629 -65.86 -47.19 -46.03
CA GLU A 629 -66.16 -48.61 -46.23
C GLU A 629 -65.83 -49.51 -45.03
N THR A 630 -66.40 -50.71 -45.09
CA THR A 630 -66.40 -51.78 -44.09
C THR A 630 -65.06 -52.51 -43.88
N GLU A 631 -65.01 -53.35 -42.84
CA GLU A 631 -63.82 -54.02 -42.25
C GLU A 631 -63.21 -55.13 -43.17
N SER A 632 -62.05 -55.78 -42.94
CA SER A 632 -61.34 -56.17 -41.68
C SER A 632 -59.87 -56.68 -41.94
N ILE A 633 -58.86 -56.53 -41.02
CA ILE A 633 -58.20 -57.55 -40.11
C ILE A 633 -57.23 -58.56 -40.80
N LYS A 634 -56.01 -59.00 -40.35
CA LYS A 634 -54.99 -58.86 -39.23
C LYS A 634 -53.67 -59.62 -39.67
N GLU A 635 -52.45 -59.70 -39.07
CA GLU A 635 -51.57 -59.08 -38.01
C GLU A 635 -50.08 -59.53 -38.29
N THR A 636 -49.01 -59.80 -37.49
CA THR A 636 -48.53 -59.96 -36.05
C THR A 636 -46.96 -59.80 -36.06
N GLU A 637 -46.15 -59.28 -35.08
CA GLU A 637 -45.74 -59.65 -33.67
C GLU A 637 -44.63 -60.75 -33.56
N THR A 638 -43.61 -60.83 -32.66
CA THR A 638 -43.02 -60.16 -31.42
C THR A 638 -41.53 -60.67 -31.19
N GLU A 639 -40.60 -60.51 -30.19
CA GLU A 639 -40.21 -59.84 -28.86
C GLU A 639 -38.71 -60.29 -28.54
N THR A 640 -37.85 -60.02 -27.50
CA THR A 640 -37.47 -59.08 -26.35
C THR A 640 -35.99 -59.44 -25.90
N GLU A 641 -35.27 -59.16 -24.76
CA GLU A 641 -35.39 -58.56 -23.37
C GLU A 641 -33.94 -58.39 -22.70
N SER A 642 -33.80 -57.83 -21.46
CA SER A 642 -32.76 -58.08 -20.38
C SER A 642 -31.42 -57.25 -20.31
N ILE A 643 -30.54 -57.08 -19.24
CA ILE A 643 -30.49 -56.96 -17.72
C ILE A 643 -28.97 -57.10 -17.23
N LYS A 644 -28.30 -56.70 -16.10
CA LYS A 644 -28.25 -55.75 -14.90
C LYS A 644 -26.86 -55.98 -14.13
N GLU A 645 -26.28 -55.37 -13.05
CA GLU A 645 -26.22 -54.05 -12.28
C GLU A 645 -25.11 -54.06 -11.13
N SER A 646 -24.80 -52.90 -10.47
CA SER A 646 -24.13 -52.62 -9.12
C SER A 646 -22.57 -52.77 -8.89
N GLU A 647 -21.80 -52.29 -7.86
CA GLU A 647 -21.96 -51.47 -6.59
C GLU A 647 -20.61 -50.95 -5.90
N THR A 648 -20.65 -50.10 -4.82
CA THR A 648 -19.65 -49.75 -3.70
C THR A 648 -18.22 -49.13 -4.00
N GLU A 649 -17.30 -48.58 -3.13
CA GLU A 649 -17.09 -47.86 -1.80
C GLU A 649 -15.55 -47.46 -1.62
N THR A 650 -14.83 -46.86 -0.60
CA THR A 650 -14.80 -45.81 0.52
C THR A 650 -13.29 -45.68 1.03
N ILE A 651 -12.63 -44.89 1.95
CA ILE A 651 -12.63 -43.68 2.89
C ILE A 651 -11.12 -43.49 3.42
N SER A 652 -10.43 -42.49 4.12
CA SER A 652 -10.60 -41.39 5.14
C SER A 652 -9.51 -40.21 5.09
N LYS A 653 -9.07 -39.55 6.23
CA LYS A 653 -8.25 -38.25 6.34
C LYS A 653 -7.69 -37.90 7.78
N ILE A 654 -6.54 -37.16 7.99
CA ILE A 654 -6.12 -36.25 9.18
C ILE A 654 -4.66 -35.60 9.12
N GLU A 655 -4.37 -34.50 9.88
CA GLU A 655 -3.17 -33.54 9.90
C GLU A 655 -2.32 -33.47 11.25
N SER A 656 -1.45 -32.52 11.73
CA SER A 656 -0.91 -31.12 11.42
C SER A 656 0.30 -30.62 12.34
N GLU A 657 0.93 -29.43 12.07
CA GLU A 657 1.72 -28.47 12.99
C GLU A 657 3.25 -28.73 13.38
N THR A 658 4.17 -27.86 13.94
CA THR A 658 4.27 -26.44 14.50
C THR A 658 5.64 -25.66 14.25
N THR A 659 6.37 -25.01 15.24
CA THR A 659 7.44 -23.93 15.09
C THR A 659 8.39 -23.69 16.33
N SER A 660 9.59 -23.02 16.24
CA SER A 660 10.27 -22.16 17.32
C SER A 660 11.67 -21.51 16.97
N GLN A 661 12.35 -20.76 17.90
CA GLN A 661 13.29 -19.59 17.70
C GLN A 661 14.31 -19.32 18.87
N TYR A 662 15.44 -18.55 18.73
CA TYR A 662 16.26 -17.92 19.85
C TYR A 662 17.24 -16.71 19.48
N THR A 663 18.13 -16.20 20.37
CA THR A 663 18.60 -14.75 20.55
C THR A 663 20.10 -14.45 20.94
N PHE A 664 20.65 -13.20 20.86
CA PHE A 664 21.55 -12.47 21.87
C PHE A 664 22.05 -11.00 21.51
N ASP A 665 22.54 -10.22 22.51
CA ASP A 665 22.91 -8.74 22.68
C ASP A 665 24.42 -8.32 22.39
N GLU A 666 25.04 -7.09 22.49
CA GLU A 666 24.80 -5.58 22.51
C GLU A 666 26.20 -4.82 22.69
N ASN A 667 26.58 -3.66 22.03
CA ASN A 667 27.42 -2.47 22.52
C ASN A 667 28.32 -1.56 21.57
N GLU A 668 27.91 -0.27 21.42
CA GLU A 668 28.58 1.07 21.65
C GLU A 668 29.85 1.70 20.95
N THR A 669 29.65 2.88 20.26
CA THR A 669 30.36 4.22 20.37
C THR A 669 31.55 4.63 19.43
N ASN A 670 32.07 5.89 19.24
CA ASN A 670 31.79 7.32 19.64
C ASN A 670 32.46 8.41 18.70
N ALA A 671 31.84 9.59 18.41
CA ALA A 671 32.43 10.90 17.97
C ALA A 671 31.39 12.06 17.83
N SER A 672 31.64 13.30 18.29
CA SER A 672 30.64 14.37 18.57
C SER A 672 29.69 14.86 17.45
N SER A 673 28.43 15.16 17.80
CA SER A 673 27.40 15.80 16.94
C SER A 673 26.42 16.70 17.73
N ILE A 674 25.47 17.34 17.04
CA ILE A 674 24.14 17.64 17.62
C ILE A 674 23.34 16.32 17.67
N ASN A 675 22.57 16.13 18.73
CA ASN A 675 21.99 14.84 19.09
C ASN A 675 20.46 14.87 19.08
N THR A 676 19.85 13.74 18.75
CA THR A 676 18.48 13.39 19.13
C THR A 676 18.55 12.38 20.30
N GLY A 677 17.45 11.75 20.69
CA GLY A 677 17.37 11.10 22.00
C GLY A 677 16.36 9.97 22.14
N ASP A 678 16.26 9.08 21.13
CA ASP A 678 15.33 7.95 21.14
C ASP A 678 15.55 7.02 22.36
N ARG A 679 14.46 6.48 22.93
CA ARG A 679 14.51 5.60 24.11
C ARG A 679 13.52 4.43 24.04
N ASN A 680 14.00 3.27 23.61
CA ASN A 680 13.30 2.00 23.79
C ASN A 680 13.27 1.59 25.28
N HIS A 681 12.21 1.98 25.99
CA HIS A 681 12.10 1.92 27.45
C HIS A 681 11.93 0.51 28.09
N GLY A 682 12.22 -0.58 27.38
CA GLY A 682 12.00 -1.96 27.85
C GLY A 682 12.71 -2.31 29.16
N LYS A 683 13.97 -1.89 29.33
CA LYS A 683 14.75 -2.13 30.56
C LYS A 683 14.18 -1.34 31.78
N LEU A 684 13.43 -0.24 31.59
CA LEU A 684 12.84 0.53 32.69
C LEU A 684 11.58 -0.13 33.28
N TRP A 685 10.69 -0.66 32.44
CA TRP A 685 9.50 -1.38 32.90
C TRP A 685 9.86 -2.62 33.72
N LEU A 686 10.96 -3.31 33.36
CA LEU A 686 11.50 -4.42 34.15
C LEU A 686 11.91 -3.97 35.56
N VAL A 687 12.62 -2.84 35.70
CA VAL A 687 13.04 -2.29 36.99
C VAL A 687 11.84 -1.86 37.84
N ILE A 688 10.84 -1.20 37.23
CA ILE A 688 9.60 -0.82 37.93
C ILE A 688 8.84 -2.06 38.40
N ALA A 689 8.74 -3.12 37.58
CA ALA A 689 8.11 -4.38 37.94
C ALA A 689 8.85 -5.10 39.09
N ILE A 690 10.18 -5.08 39.10
CA ILE A 690 11.00 -5.64 40.19
C ILE A 690 10.79 -4.86 41.49
N ILE A 691 10.76 -3.52 41.44
CA ILE A 691 10.49 -2.68 42.62
C ILE A 691 9.06 -2.90 43.15
N ALA A 692 8.07 -3.04 42.26
CA ALA A 692 6.70 -3.38 42.62
C ALA A 692 6.61 -4.76 43.30
N LEU A 693 7.26 -5.79 42.74
CA LEU A 693 7.34 -7.11 43.37
C LEU A 693 7.98 -7.05 44.76
N ALA A 694 9.09 -6.33 44.90
CA ALA A 694 9.76 -6.15 46.19
C ALA A 694 8.85 -5.47 47.22
N GLY A 695 8.08 -4.45 46.81
CA GLY A 695 7.04 -3.83 47.64
C GLY A 695 5.93 -4.78 48.08
N CYS A 696 5.40 -5.60 47.16
CA CYS A 696 4.39 -6.61 47.46
C CYS A 696 4.90 -7.70 48.42
N ILE A 697 6.15 -8.15 48.24
CA ILE A 697 6.81 -9.11 49.14
C ILE A 697 7.00 -8.49 50.53
N ALA A 698 7.51 -7.25 50.62
CA ALA A 698 7.69 -6.56 51.89
C ALA A 698 6.36 -6.36 52.65
N ALA A 699 5.29 -5.95 51.95
CA ALA A 699 3.95 -5.82 52.54
C ALA A 699 3.41 -7.17 53.05
N THR A 700 3.62 -8.25 52.30
CA THR A 700 3.19 -9.60 52.68
C THR A 700 3.97 -10.11 53.90
N VAL A 701 5.28 -9.89 53.95
CA VAL A 701 6.12 -10.24 55.11
C VAL A 701 5.69 -9.44 56.35
N MET A 702 5.45 -8.13 56.22
CA MET A 702 4.97 -7.31 57.36
C MET A 702 3.59 -7.76 57.87
N TYR A 703 2.65 -8.12 56.98
CA TYR A 703 1.33 -8.65 57.36
C TYR A 703 1.41 -10.03 58.04
N VAL A 704 2.33 -10.90 57.61
CA VAL A 704 2.58 -12.20 58.27
C VAL A 704 3.24 -12.02 59.63
N VAL A 705 4.15 -11.05 59.78
CA VAL A 705 4.79 -10.72 61.07
C VAL A 705 3.80 -10.06 62.03
N SER A 706 2.91 -9.18 61.56
CA SER A 706 1.89 -8.53 62.40
C SER A 706 0.78 -9.47 62.88
N LYS A 707 0.70 -10.71 62.35
CA LYS A 707 -0.18 -11.79 62.83
C LYS A 707 0.55 -12.86 63.65
N ARG A 708 1.79 -12.60 64.10
CA ARG A 708 2.59 -13.47 64.99
C ARG A 708 3.05 -12.75 66.26
N LYS A 709 2.29 -11.76 66.72
CA LYS A 709 2.38 -11.12 68.03
C LYS A 709 0.98 -10.99 68.62
#